data_AF-A0A7X7BST2-F1
#
_entry.id   AF-A0A7X7BST2-F1
#
_cell.length_a   1.000
_cell.length_b   1.000
_cell.length_c   1.000
_cell.angle_alpha   90.00
_cell.angle_beta   90.00
_cell.angle_gamma   90.00
#
_symmetry.space_group_name_H-M   'P 1'
#
loop_
_entity.id
_entity.type
_entity.pdbx_description
1 polymer ?
#
loop_
_entity_poly.entity_id
_entity_poly.type
_entity_poly.pdbx_seq_one_letter_code
_entity_poly.pdbx_strand_id
1 'polypeptide(L)'
;MKRLSLLLLLLGAMQMLHADETFTPSSEPVLKLNSPKPAIALALDNSGSMGIRDMILNGKTTSRIDALQHTVRLLFDRYKDKALLGYTNMNSRRNSWTLLDNHLPVQDLSKVDSNEYRRIYQNIDKDIIAFGNTPVSHVTYQAIRLLRGDPIILDQADPPIISSHFESPLQYRCQSNHVILMTDGAANESFFYDILPGDKHLLKPYDARFNHNRHLLFRGEEHKFVVDIAQKIDLRDIRKLTIQHNTWADKLYDNAGQPWNDRYSKPMPITIHTVSLAMPIHDKMYKYYTDGTGGLRMGVEGGRNVMKNADDLISAFDVIFSTLVRSTSSTYASLDKEITTLPQSVPNISNLNNMGGIRYDSTYTFNEGIGSIRAVTSYKVADPSGDRSKDRINNVTLWETGSTILPNQGRYITFNPTSKKEMDLTTANIKKLYPQTPFRQAHEDWLRFNKSSKDAYFIQLNGRITPIGSSPNADLFLANHDNLYINLELMQAHKQGFIQYLKNKASHFSSVIVLGDDTGTLRFINATRGLKSGRRAGEQNTAYFPSFLHERIDEIAHSHTHQLVIDGKTNISDGLVMKEGNDYYATVGLSSLGAGGKAVIGYQLYGKKAADLDNLKITGDTHITPLFEIVNEGKKRTSGFQNLGYSYSGFQFFNHMNPKSARTSPQLVALFGNGFGSASNVSSLYLIDAYTGDLIKEVILNKQGGGAATPTIIVKDAGLNMQQLDKVYVGDYEGHLYKVTFDAELNTDSIQTLFKAPKTAKGQSAISVQPLVIRDPNKNDIHWVYFGTGLNASMELDRGKNSLVTHNLIAIKDIPAAMSSPLQLKDLNRGDLKYIGKKPYLDDYLTYKTYPVEADLQESHSQRGWYLPLTADGNNMGERLVYSPQYDNERKTIHFNTWGVYEFSIHQHEIYGKYRSDDPCLPSAIPFGKRLALDPFTGKTKHFSRESNLGYTSAAGGNFSGNYLSTGTEKAYGNQTTLLSLGIQAELIEITGSADSYYSYDKTSEDAGRCQTMVNGEILCLLDP
;
A
#
# COMPACT_ATOMS: atom_id res chain seq x y z
N MET A 1 46.83 -30.72 28.35
CA MET A 1 47.23 -29.38 27.85
C MET A 1 47.20 -29.26 26.32
N LYS A 2 47.72 -30.20 25.51
CA LYS A 2 47.65 -30.11 24.03
C LYS A 2 46.25 -30.24 23.38
N ARG A 3 45.23 -30.75 24.09
CA ARG A 3 43.82 -30.79 23.60
C ARG A 3 43.02 -29.50 23.89
N LEU A 4 43.48 -28.67 24.83
CA LEU A 4 42.82 -27.40 25.16
C LEU A 4 43.24 -26.29 24.18
N SER A 5 44.49 -26.31 23.72
CA SER A 5 44.99 -25.35 22.72
C SER A 5 44.37 -25.53 21.34
N LEU A 6 43.98 -26.75 20.94
CA LEU A 6 43.31 -26.99 19.66
C LEU A 6 41.84 -26.53 19.68
N LEU A 7 41.18 -26.60 20.85
CA LEU A 7 39.81 -26.10 21.03
C LEU A 7 39.76 -24.56 21.06
N LEU A 8 40.77 -23.91 21.66
CA LEU A 8 40.90 -22.44 21.64
C LEU A 8 41.31 -21.89 20.26
N LEU A 9 42.04 -22.65 19.44
CA LEU A 9 42.31 -22.29 18.04
C LEU A 9 41.07 -22.48 17.13
N LEU A 10 40.19 -23.43 17.43
CA LEU A 10 38.90 -23.60 16.74
C LEU A 10 37.83 -22.60 17.18
N LEU A 11 37.81 -22.20 18.46
CA LEU A 11 36.94 -21.12 18.94
C LEU A 11 37.46 -19.71 18.57
N GLY A 12 38.77 -19.53 18.45
CA GLY A 12 39.39 -18.27 17.99
C GLY A 12 39.32 -18.06 16.46
N ALA A 13 39.20 -19.15 15.67
CA ALA A 13 39.00 -19.08 14.23
C ALA A 13 37.53 -18.90 13.80
N MET A 14 36.57 -19.00 14.75
CA MET A 14 35.14 -18.78 14.49
C MET A 14 34.70 -17.32 14.70
N GLN A 15 35.60 -16.40 15.07
CA GLN A 15 35.30 -14.98 15.30
C GLN A 15 35.95 -14.00 14.30
N MET A 16 36.57 -14.47 13.22
CA MET A 16 36.92 -13.61 12.08
C MET A 16 36.69 -14.31 10.75
N LEU A 17 35.42 -14.62 10.50
CA LEU A 17 34.84 -14.55 9.17
C LEU A 17 33.65 -13.59 9.33
N HIS A 18 33.92 -12.29 9.32
CA HIS A 18 32.92 -11.37 8.79
C HIS A 18 32.83 -11.73 7.30
N ALA A 19 32.03 -12.75 6.98
CA ALA A 19 31.44 -12.82 5.65
C ALA A 19 30.80 -11.45 5.48
N ASP A 20 31.27 -10.70 4.49
CA ASP A 20 30.76 -9.38 4.17
C ASP A 20 29.29 -9.58 3.80
N GLU A 21 28.38 -9.53 4.79
CA GLU A 21 26.99 -9.94 4.62
C GLU A 21 26.42 -9.12 3.47
N THR A 22 26.02 -9.83 2.40
CA THR A 22 25.45 -9.22 1.22
C THR A 22 24.21 -8.46 1.66
N PHE A 23 24.15 -7.17 1.36
CA PHE A 23 23.03 -6.32 1.75
C PHE A 23 21.70 -6.92 1.23
N THR A 24 20.78 -7.27 2.13
CA THR A 24 19.46 -7.83 1.80
C THR A 24 18.34 -6.88 2.23
N PRO A 25 17.27 -6.76 1.43
CA PRO A 25 16.12 -5.96 1.82
C PRO A 25 15.34 -6.63 2.95
N SER A 26 14.57 -5.84 3.68
CA SER A 26 13.59 -6.37 4.62
C SER A 26 12.41 -7.00 3.89
N SER A 27 11.94 -8.14 4.40
CA SER A 27 10.73 -8.81 3.93
C SER A 27 9.45 -8.13 4.40
N GLU A 28 9.54 -7.11 5.26
CA GLU A 28 8.44 -6.27 5.73
C GLU A 28 8.75 -4.77 5.47
N PRO A 29 7.73 -3.89 5.37
CA PRO A 29 7.91 -2.45 5.26
C PRO A 29 8.72 -1.86 6.40
N VAL A 30 9.55 -0.87 6.11
CA VAL A 30 10.35 -0.17 7.12
C VAL A 30 9.47 0.51 8.17
N LEU A 31 8.29 1.02 7.79
CA LEU A 31 7.31 1.57 8.72
C LEU A 31 6.26 0.52 9.10
N LYS A 32 6.49 -0.15 10.22
CA LYS A 32 5.48 -0.97 10.91
C LYS A 32 5.04 -0.24 12.17
N LEU A 33 3.80 0.27 12.17
CA LEU A 33 3.18 0.84 13.37
C LEU A 33 2.72 -0.32 14.26
N ASN A 34 3.33 -0.45 15.44
CA ASN A 34 2.94 -1.43 16.44
C ASN A 34 1.71 -0.91 17.21
N SER A 35 0.52 -1.00 16.61
CA SER A 35 -0.72 -0.70 17.32
C SER A 35 -1.11 -1.84 18.28
N PRO A 36 -1.77 -1.56 19.42
CA PRO A 36 -2.35 -2.62 20.24
C PRO A 36 -3.36 -3.45 19.46
N LYS A 37 -3.48 -4.74 19.81
CA LYS A 37 -4.53 -5.62 19.28
C LYS A 37 -5.91 -5.00 19.54
N PRO A 38 -6.82 -4.91 18.55
CA PRO A 38 -8.19 -4.49 18.80
C PRO A 38 -8.89 -5.47 19.75
N ALA A 39 -9.78 -4.96 20.60
CA ALA A 39 -10.71 -5.77 21.37
C ALA A 39 -12.02 -5.93 20.60
N ILE A 40 -12.46 -7.17 20.40
CA ILE A 40 -13.65 -7.51 19.62
C ILE A 40 -14.57 -8.40 20.47
N ALA A 41 -15.77 -7.90 20.74
CA ALA A 41 -16.84 -8.64 21.38
C ALA A 41 -17.92 -9.02 20.37
N LEU A 42 -18.20 -10.31 20.21
CA LEU A 42 -19.28 -10.79 19.35
C LEU A 42 -20.60 -10.83 20.12
N ALA A 43 -21.62 -10.13 19.63
CA ALA A 43 -22.99 -10.23 20.10
C ALA A 43 -23.76 -11.15 19.15
N LEU A 44 -23.99 -12.39 19.57
CA LEU A 44 -24.46 -13.46 18.69
C LEU A 44 -25.93 -13.79 18.93
N ASP A 45 -26.68 -13.83 17.83
CA ASP A 45 -28.04 -14.34 17.81
C ASP A 45 -28.04 -15.86 17.93
N ASN A 46 -28.76 -16.33 18.95
CA ASN A 46 -29.01 -17.73 19.19
C ASN A 46 -30.52 -17.97 19.39
N SER A 47 -31.37 -17.10 18.85
CA SER A 47 -32.83 -17.22 18.95
C SER A 47 -33.36 -18.49 18.30
N GLY A 48 -34.65 -18.80 18.52
CA GLY A 48 -35.27 -19.99 17.95
C GLY A 48 -35.19 -20.08 16.41
N SER A 49 -35.16 -18.95 15.69
CA SER A 49 -35.01 -18.93 14.23
C SER A 49 -33.66 -19.45 13.74
N MET A 50 -32.62 -19.40 14.57
CA MET A 50 -31.30 -19.94 14.25
C MET A 50 -31.28 -21.47 14.15
N GLY A 51 -32.34 -22.15 14.58
CA GLY A 51 -32.50 -23.60 14.40
C GLY A 51 -32.93 -24.01 12.98
N ILE A 52 -33.32 -23.06 12.12
CA ILE A 52 -33.75 -23.35 10.75
C ILE A 52 -32.59 -23.97 9.94
N ARG A 53 -32.90 -25.03 9.19
CA ARG A 53 -31.96 -25.76 8.33
C ARG A 53 -31.98 -25.26 6.90
N ASP A 54 -31.49 -24.04 6.70
CA ASP A 54 -31.38 -23.40 5.39
C ASP A 54 -29.94 -22.94 5.06
N MET A 55 -28.93 -23.54 5.71
CA MET A 55 -27.52 -23.31 5.40
C MET A 55 -26.91 -24.50 4.66
N ILE A 56 -25.91 -24.24 3.81
CA ILE A 56 -25.03 -25.24 3.20
C ILE A 56 -23.66 -25.08 3.83
N LEU A 57 -23.13 -26.16 4.39
CA LEU A 57 -21.77 -26.23 4.90
C LEU A 57 -21.12 -27.53 4.39
N ASN A 58 -19.97 -27.42 3.73
CA ASN A 58 -19.27 -28.57 3.13
C ASN A 58 -20.18 -29.42 2.22
N GLY A 59 -21.05 -28.76 1.45
CA GLY A 59 -22.01 -29.41 0.55
C GLY A 59 -23.19 -30.11 1.23
N LYS A 60 -23.37 -29.97 2.54
CA LYS A 60 -24.49 -30.56 3.30
C LYS A 60 -25.40 -29.48 3.89
N THR A 61 -26.70 -29.75 3.88
CA THR A 61 -27.70 -28.88 4.53
C THR A 61 -27.57 -28.93 6.05
N THR A 62 -27.33 -27.79 6.66
CA THR A 62 -27.10 -27.60 8.09
C THR A 62 -27.97 -26.48 8.66
N SER A 63 -28.04 -26.35 9.99
CA SER A 63 -28.77 -25.24 10.63
C SER A 63 -27.96 -23.93 10.62
N ARG A 64 -28.64 -22.78 10.76
CA ARG A 64 -27.98 -21.48 10.93
C ARG A 64 -27.05 -21.46 12.13
N ILE A 65 -27.45 -22.10 13.23
CA ILE A 65 -26.63 -22.20 14.44
C ILE A 65 -25.37 -23.04 14.20
N ASP A 66 -25.45 -24.16 13.48
CA ASP A 66 -24.25 -24.98 13.17
C ASP A 66 -23.28 -24.21 12.26
N ALA A 67 -23.81 -23.45 11.30
CA ALA A 67 -23.00 -22.58 10.43
C ALA A 67 -22.32 -21.46 11.23
N LEU A 68 -23.02 -20.85 12.18
CA LEU A 68 -22.46 -19.84 13.07
C LEU A 68 -21.37 -20.43 13.99
N GLN A 69 -21.61 -21.60 14.60
CA GLN A 69 -20.61 -22.31 15.41
C GLN A 69 -19.34 -22.62 14.61
N HIS A 70 -19.49 -23.09 13.37
CA HIS A 70 -18.36 -23.32 12.47
C HIS A 70 -17.61 -22.01 12.16
N THR A 71 -18.35 -20.93 11.91
CA THR A 71 -17.79 -19.61 11.60
C THR A 71 -16.97 -19.05 12.76
N VAL A 72 -17.53 -19.05 13.97
CA VAL A 72 -16.84 -18.52 15.17
C VAL A 72 -15.54 -19.28 15.45
N ARG A 73 -15.52 -20.60 15.28
CA ARG A 73 -14.31 -21.41 15.42
C ARG A 73 -13.20 -20.98 14.45
N LEU A 74 -13.54 -20.81 13.17
CA LEU A 74 -12.58 -20.36 12.17
C LEU A 74 -12.07 -18.94 12.44
N LEU A 75 -12.93 -18.03 12.89
CA LEU A 75 -12.53 -16.67 13.27
C LEU A 75 -11.54 -16.72 14.45
N PHE A 76 -11.80 -17.57 15.44
CA PHE A 76 -10.92 -17.66 16.61
C PHE A 76 -9.56 -18.24 16.23
N ASP A 77 -9.53 -19.31 15.43
CA ASP A 77 -8.26 -19.86 14.95
C ASP A 77 -7.46 -18.86 14.11
N ARG A 78 -8.15 -18.04 13.29
CA ARG A 78 -7.53 -17.06 12.39
C ARG A 78 -7.03 -15.79 13.09
N TYR A 79 -7.76 -15.29 14.08
CA TYR A 79 -7.51 -13.97 14.69
C TYR A 79 -7.07 -14.00 16.15
N LYS A 80 -6.92 -15.18 16.78
CA LYS A 80 -6.51 -15.31 18.20
C LYS A 80 -5.20 -14.60 18.56
N ASP A 81 -4.29 -14.44 17.61
CA ASP A 81 -3.01 -13.73 17.78
C ASP A 81 -3.06 -12.28 17.28
N LYS A 82 -4.15 -11.84 16.64
CA LYS A 82 -4.30 -10.52 16.02
C LYS A 82 -5.25 -9.59 16.77
N ALA A 83 -6.20 -10.16 17.52
CA ALA A 83 -7.21 -9.41 18.28
C ALA A 83 -7.44 -10.04 19.66
N LEU A 84 -8.03 -9.28 20.59
CA LEU A 84 -8.63 -9.82 21.81
C LEU A 84 -10.06 -10.20 21.48
N LEU A 85 -10.46 -11.45 21.77
CA LEU A 85 -11.71 -12.04 21.30
C LEU A 85 -12.59 -12.49 22.46
N GLY A 86 -13.88 -12.22 22.35
CA GLY A 86 -14.92 -12.70 23.26
C GLY A 86 -16.28 -12.75 22.57
N TYR A 87 -17.25 -13.42 23.19
CA TYR A 87 -18.63 -13.47 22.68
C TYR A 87 -19.66 -13.50 23.81
N THR A 88 -20.88 -13.07 23.50
CA THR A 88 -22.09 -13.27 24.30
C THR A 88 -23.24 -13.64 23.39
N ASN A 89 -24.16 -14.44 23.91
CA ASN A 89 -25.36 -14.86 23.19
C ASN A 89 -26.60 -14.09 23.65
N MET A 90 -27.64 -14.03 22.80
CA MET A 90 -28.90 -13.35 23.12
C MET A 90 -29.67 -13.99 24.28
N ASN A 91 -29.66 -15.32 24.35
CA ASN A 91 -30.39 -16.10 25.32
C ASN A 91 -29.46 -17.03 26.10
N SER A 92 -29.77 -17.26 27.39
CA SER A 92 -29.09 -18.24 28.24
C SER A 92 -30.03 -19.35 28.75
N ARG A 93 -29.52 -20.59 28.84
CA ARG A 93 -30.27 -21.79 29.29
C ARG A 93 -29.64 -22.36 30.55
N ARG A 94 -30.46 -22.69 31.56
CA ARG A 94 -30.01 -23.43 32.75
C ARG A 94 -29.67 -24.87 32.40
N ASN A 95 -28.40 -25.27 32.55
CA ASN A 95 -28.03 -26.67 32.75
C ASN A 95 -27.37 -26.83 34.13
N SER A 96 -27.88 -27.76 34.93
CA SER A 96 -27.78 -27.81 36.39
C SER A 96 -26.45 -28.30 36.98
N TRP A 97 -25.35 -28.38 36.23
CA TRP A 97 -24.12 -29.02 36.73
C TRP A 97 -22.79 -28.32 36.42
N THR A 98 -22.79 -27.18 35.73
CA THR A 98 -21.60 -26.34 35.56
C THR A 98 -22.02 -24.88 35.39
N LEU A 99 -21.40 -23.95 36.11
CA LEU A 99 -21.34 -22.52 35.76
C LEU A 99 -20.51 -22.37 34.46
N LEU A 100 -21.02 -22.90 33.36
CA LEU A 100 -20.47 -22.69 32.01
C LEU A 100 -21.45 -21.78 31.25
N ASP A 101 -21.70 -20.62 31.83
CA ASP A 101 -21.56 -19.32 31.20
C ASP A 101 -21.56 -19.33 29.65
N ASN A 102 -22.71 -19.04 29.03
CA ASN A 102 -22.94 -18.91 27.57
C ASN A 102 -22.18 -17.72 26.92
N HIS A 103 -20.98 -17.44 27.37
CA HIS A 103 -20.19 -16.29 26.97
C HIS A 103 -18.71 -16.56 27.17
N LEU A 104 -17.90 -15.80 26.43
CA LEU A 104 -16.46 -15.79 26.56
C LEU A 104 -16.02 -14.34 26.83
N PRO A 105 -15.36 -14.07 27.96
CA PRO A 105 -14.74 -12.79 28.22
C PRO A 105 -13.78 -12.40 27.09
N VAL A 106 -13.70 -11.11 26.77
CA VAL A 106 -12.78 -10.64 25.74
C VAL A 106 -11.35 -10.82 26.24
N GLN A 107 -10.55 -11.64 25.56
CA GLN A 107 -9.20 -11.95 26.00
C GLN A 107 -8.26 -12.30 24.85
N ASP A 108 -6.94 -12.30 25.12
CA ASP A 108 -5.93 -12.71 24.15
C ASP A 108 -5.88 -14.24 24.07
N LEU A 109 -6.63 -14.82 23.14
CA LEU A 109 -6.72 -16.27 22.98
C LEU A 109 -5.38 -16.91 22.59
N SER A 110 -4.43 -16.14 22.03
CA SER A 110 -3.07 -16.65 21.76
C SER A 110 -2.23 -16.89 23.02
N LYS A 111 -2.62 -16.31 24.17
CA LYS A 111 -1.93 -16.47 25.45
C LYS A 111 -2.57 -17.50 26.38
N VAL A 112 -3.69 -18.09 25.97
CA VAL A 112 -4.40 -19.14 26.71
C VAL A 112 -3.66 -20.48 26.55
N ASP A 113 -3.61 -21.30 27.60
CA ASP A 113 -3.00 -22.63 27.53
C ASP A 113 -3.68 -23.49 26.45
N SER A 114 -2.91 -24.36 25.79
CA SER A 114 -3.43 -25.20 24.69
C SER A 114 -4.60 -26.10 25.10
N ASN A 115 -4.65 -26.58 26.35
CA ASN A 115 -5.76 -27.40 26.82
C ASN A 115 -7.00 -26.56 27.13
N GLU A 116 -6.81 -25.35 27.65
CA GLU A 116 -7.89 -24.41 27.92
C GLU A 116 -8.48 -23.87 26.62
N TYR A 117 -7.65 -23.49 25.64
CA TYR A 117 -8.12 -23.10 24.30
C TYR A 117 -8.93 -24.23 23.64
N ARG A 118 -8.48 -25.49 23.76
CA ARG A 118 -9.26 -26.64 23.29
C ARG A 118 -10.63 -26.76 23.98
N ARG A 119 -10.73 -26.44 25.28
CA ARG A 119 -12.01 -26.40 26.00
C ARG A 119 -12.90 -25.27 25.50
N ILE A 120 -12.36 -24.06 25.32
CA ILE A 120 -13.09 -22.92 24.74
C ILE A 120 -13.65 -23.30 23.38
N TYR A 121 -12.78 -23.85 22.51
CA TYR A 121 -13.15 -24.29 21.17
C TYR A 121 -14.27 -25.36 21.18
N GLN A 122 -14.21 -26.32 22.12
CA GLN A 122 -15.23 -27.36 22.29
C GLN A 122 -16.54 -26.83 22.90
N ASN A 123 -16.48 -25.79 23.73
CA ASN A 123 -17.65 -25.22 24.38
C ASN A 123 -18.48 -24.34 23.44
N ILE A 124 -17.91 -23.81 22.35
CA ILE A 124 -18.67 -23.08 21.31
C ILE A 124 -19.93 -23.85 20.87
N ASP A 125 -19.83 -25.17 20.68
CA ASP A 125 -20.96 -26.01 20.25
C ASP A 125 -22.04 -26.17 21.34
N LYS A 126 -21.68 -25.96 22.61
CA LYS A 126 -22.58 -26.05 23.76
C LYS A 126 -23.19 -24.71 24.12
N ASP A 127 -22.45 -23.63 23.92
CA ASP A 127 -22.81 -22.28 24.35
C ASP A 127 -23.72 -21.59 23.31
N ILE A 128 -23.44 -21.81 22.03
CA ILE A 128 -24.17 -21.21 20.91
C ILE A 128 -25.24 -22.19 20.43
N ILE A 129 -26.37 -22.23 21.13
CA ILE A 129 -27.51 -23.12 20.83
C ILE A 129 -28.79 -22.32 20.51
N ALA A 130 -29.60 -22.79 19.56
CA ALA A 130 -30.81 -22.08 19.12
C ALA A 130 -31.99 -22.23 20.09
N PHE A 131 -32.42 -21.14 20.72
CA PHE A 131 -33.63 -21.03 21.54
C PHE A 131 -33.97 -19.57 21.91
N GLY A 132 -35.22 -19.33 22.33
CA GLY A 132 -35.62 -18.04 22.89
C GLY A 132 -35.90 -16.96 21.85
N ASN A 133 -35.97 -15.72 22.33
CA ASN A 133 -36.35 -14.53 21.56
C ASN A 133 -35.11 -13.80 21.01
N THR A 134 -35.30 -12.64 20.37
CA THR A 134 -34.24 -11.87 19.70
C THR A 134 -34.06 -10.49 20.35
N PRO A 135 -33.58 -10.39 21.60
CA PRO A 135 -33.38 -9.12 22.31
C PRO A 135 -32.07 -8.43 21.86
N VAL A 136 -32.06 -7.92 20.62
CA VAL A 136 -30.88 -7.34 19.94
C VAL A 136 -30.17 -6.26 20.78
N SER A 137 -30.93 -5.32 21.33
CA SER A 137 -30.37 -4.21 22.12
C SER A 137 -29.73 -4.70 23.41
N HIS A 138 -30.32 -5.72 24.03
CA HIS A 138 -29.82 -6.31 25.26
C HIS A 138 -28.48 -7.03 25.03
N VAL A 139 -28.38 -7.89 24.01
CA VAL A 139 -27.15 -8.62 23.72
C VAL A 139 -26.01 -7.68 23.30
N THR A 140 -26.34 -6.62 22.56
CA THR A 140 -25.36 -5.61 22.15
C THR A 140 -24.81 -4.87 23.37
N TYR A 141 -25.66 -4.54 24.34
CA TYR A 141 -25.22 -3.96 25.61
C TYR A 141 -24.40 -4.94 26.46
N GLN A 142 -24.74 -6.24 26.47
CA GLN A 142 -23.92 -7.26 27.13
C GLN A 142 -22.51 -7.36 26.51
N ALA A 143 -22.38 -7.24 25.18
CA ALA A 143 -21.08 -7.18 24.52
C ALA A 143 -20.29 -5.92 24.91
N ILE A 144 -20.97 -4.78 25.08
CA ILE A 144 -20.35 -3.56 25.64
C ILE A 144 -19.83 -3.83 27.06
N ARG A 145 -20.60 -4.54 27.91
CA ARG A 145 -20.16 -4.91 29.27
C ARG A 145 -18.91 -5.81 29.23
N LEU A 146 -18.83 -6.75 28.29
CA LEU A 146 -17.63 -7.58 28.10
C LEU A 146 -16.39 -6.74 27.77
N LEU A 147 -16.50 -5.74 26.89
CA LEU A 147 -15.39 -4.81 26.56
C LEU A 147 -14.97 -3.95 27.76
N ARG A 148 -15.88 -3.72 28.70
CA ARG A 148 -15.62 -2.97 29.94
C ARG A 148 -15.01 -3.85 31.04
N GLY A 149 -15.16 -5.18 30.96
CA GLY A 149 -14.87 -6.11 32.05
C GLY A 149 -15.94 -6.10 33.15
N ASP A 150 -17.10 -5.51 32.86
CA ASP A 150 -18.21 -5.42 33.80
C ASP A 150 -18.92 -6.78 33.93
N PRO A 151 -19.61 -7.04 35.05
CA PRO A 151 -20.45 -8.23 35.21
C PRO A 151 -21.43 -8.33 34.04
N ILE A 152 -21.81 -9.52 33.61
CA ILE A 152 -22.86 -9.73 32.59
C ILE A 152 -23.98 -10.61 33.16
N ILE A 153 -25.11 -10.66 32.46
CA ILE A 153 -26.24 -11.52 32.85
C ILE A 153 -25.97 -12.96 32.41
N LEU A 154 -26.00 -13.87 33.39
CA LEU A 154 -25.86 -15.31 33.22
C LEU A 154 -27.22 -16.00 33.03
N ASP A 155 -28.24 -15.55 33.76
CA ASP A 155 -29.58 -16.13 33.76
C ASP A 155 -30.61 -14.99 33.80
N GLN A 156 -31.64 -15.09 32.95
CA GLN A 156 -32.73 -14.14 32.80
C GLN A 156 -33.82 -14.28 33.89
N ALA A 157 -33.54 -14.97 35.00
CA ALA A 157 -34.40 -15.06 36.18
C ALA A 157 -34.82 -13.67 36.73
N ASP A 158 -35.82 -13.64 37.61
CA ASP A 158 -36.21 -12.42 38.35
C ASP A 158 -35.93 -12.61 39.86
N PRO A 159 -34.92 -11.92 40.44
CA PRO A 159 -33.97 -11.01 39.78
C PRO A 159 -32.94 -11.75 38.91
N PRO A 160 -32.35 -11.09 37.89
CA PRO A 160 -31.39 -11.72 36.98
C PRO A 160 -30.13 -12.14 37.73
N ILE A 161 -29.58 -13.30 37.36
CA ILE A 161 -28.29 -13.78 37.89
C ILE A 161 -27.19 -13.13 37.07
N ILE A 162 -26.33 -12.38 37.74
CA ILE A 162 -25.18 -11.70 37.13
C ILE A 162 -23.88 -12.42 37.48
N SER A 163 -22.90 -12.33 36.59
CA SER A 163 -21.56 -12.89 36.79
C SER A 163 -20.78 -12.13 37.85
N SER A 164 -19.62 -12.67 38.24
CA SER A 164 -18.58 -11.84 38.82
C SER A 164 -18.02 -10.86 37.77
N HIS A 165 -17.26 -9.87 38.22
CA HIS A 165 -16.47 -9.04 37.31
C HIS A 165 -15.50 -9.92 36.50
N PHE A 166 -15.12 -9.43 35.32
CA PHE A 166 -14.03 -10.00 34.54
C PHE A 166 -12.78 -9.15 34.70
N GLU A 167 -11.61 -9.76 34.47
CA GLU A 167 -10.42 -8.95 34.27
C GLU A 167 -10.64 -8.06 33.06
N SER A 168 -10.29 -6.79 33.19
CA SER A 168 -10.52 -5.83 32.13
C SER A 168 -9.76 -6.26 30.88
N PRO A 169 -10.45 -6.39 29.74
CA PRO A 169 -9.80 -6.76 28.47
C PRO A 169 -8.92 -5.61 27.95
N LEU A 170 -9.05 -4.41 28.54
CA LEU A 170 -8.30 -3.24 28.14
C LEU A 170 -6.85 -3.42 28.59
N GLN A 171 -5.95 -3.50 27.62
CA GLN A 171 -4.52 -3.64 27.87
C GLN A 171 -3.80 -2.32 27.77
N TYR A 172 -4.23 -1.44 26.86
CA TYR A 172 -3.53 -0.20 26.52
C TYR A 172 -4.48 0.98 26.31
N ARG A 173 -4.04 2.19 26.66
CA ARG A 173 -4.83 3.45 26.64
C ARG A 173 -5.13 4.05 25.26
N CYS A 174 -4.96 3.26 24.21
CA CYS A 174 -5.20 3.60 22.81
C CYS A 174 -5.76 2.39 22.03
N GLN A 175 -6.17 1.34 22.74
CA GLN A 175 -6.71 0.12 22.15
C GLN A 175 -8.05 0.42 21.49
N SER A 176 -8.24 -0.04 20.25
CA SER A 176 -9.53 0.08 19.56
C SER A 176 -10.49 -1.02 20.03
N ASN A 177 -11.78 -0.69 20.14
CA ASN A 177 -12.78 -1.56 20.78
C ASN A 177 -14.02 -1.65 19.90
N HIS A 178 -14.45 -2.87 19.62
CA HIS A 178 -15.45 -3.16 18.60
C HIS A 178 -16.46 -4.19 19.10
N VAL A 179 -17.72 -3.97 18.77
CA VAL A 179 -18.80 -4.96 18.91
C VAL A 179 -19.20 -5.41 17.51
N ILE A 180 -19.36 -6.72 17.31
CA ILE A 180 -19.94 -7.26 16.09
C ILE A 180 -21.26 -7.94 16.45
N LEU A 181 -22.37 -7.29 16.09
CA LEU A 181 -23.72 -7.81 16.27
C LEU A 181 -24.09 -8.69 15.08
N MET A 182 -24.33 -9.97 15.31
CA MET A 182 -24.82 -10.90 14.29
C MET A 182 -26.24 -11.34 14.63
N THR A 183 -27.18 -11.21 13.68
CA THR A 183 -28.57 -11.65 13.87
C THR A 183 -29.26 -12.07 12.60
N ASP A 184 -30.25 -12.97 12.74
CA ASP A 184 -31.03 -13.50 11.62
C ASP A 184 -32.44 -12.91 11.47
N GLY A 185 -32.81 -11.98 12.36
CA GLY A 185 -34.18 -11.51 12.51
C GLY A 185 -34.31 -10.13 13.13
N ALA A 186 -35.50 -9.53 12.96
CA ALA A 186 -35.84 -8.27 13.58
C ALA A 186 -35.99 -8.47 15.10
N ALA A 187 -35.66 -7.43 15.87
CA ALA A 187 -35.87 -7.44 17.30
C ALA A 187 -37.35 -7.69 17.62
N ASN A 188 -37.64 -8.71 18.42
CA ASN A 188 -38.99 -9.04 18.90
C ASN A 188 -39.15 -8.83 20.41
N GLU A 189 -38.11 -8.32 21.07
CA GLU A 189 -38.11 -7.88 22.47
C GLU A 189 -37.41 -6.52 22.61
N SER A 190 -38.07 -5.58 23.29
CA SER A 190 -37.60 -4.20 23.51
C SER A 190 -37.27 -3.90 24.98
N PHE A 191 -36.84 -4.91 25.74
CA PHE A 191 -36.45 -4.72 27.15
C PHE A 191 -35.04 -5.17 27.48
N PHE A 192 -34.47 -4.55 28.52
CA PHE A 192 -33.20 -4.93 29.14
C PHE A 192 -33.49 -5.63 30.46
N TYR A 193 -32.86 -6.78 30.65
CA TYR A 193 -32.94 -7.54 31.91
C TYR A 193 -32.23 -6.81 33.06
N ASP A 194 -31.13 -6.10 32.76
CA ASP A 194 -30.40 -5.27 33.73
C ASP A 194 -29.64 -4.14 33.00
N ILE A 195 -29.44 -3.02 33.71
CA ILE A 195 -28.59 -1.89 33.30
C ILE A 195 -27.70 -1.53 34.48
N LEU A 196 -26.40 -1.42 34.21
CA LEU A 196 -25.42 -1.07 35.23
C LEU A 196 -25.83 0.23 35.94
N PRO A 197 -25.71 0.31 37.28
CA PRO A 197 -26.06 1.51 38.03
C PRO A 197 -25.40 2.78 37.47
N GLY A 198 -24.16 2.66 37.01
CA GLY A 198 -23.39 3.73 36.38
C GLY A 198 -23.99 4.26 35.08
N ASP A 199 -24.73 3.45 34.31
CA ASP A 199 -25.27 3.87 33.00
C ASP A 199 -26.71 4.41 33.11
N LYS A 200 -27.39 4.22 34.25
CA LYS A 200 -28.79 4.64 34.45
C LYS A 200 -29.01 6.13 34.24
N HIS A 201 -27.99 6.97 34.45
CA HIS A 201 -28.09 8.41 34.22
C HIS A 201 -28.28 8.77 32.73
N LEU A 202 -27.87 7.90 31.81
CA LEU A 202 -28.02 8.06 30.36
C LEU A 202 -29.44 7.74 29.87
N LEU A 203 -30.33 7.21 30.74
CA LEU A 203 -31.71 6.89 30.39
C LEU A 203 -32.62 8.11 30.27
N LYS A 204 -32.24 9.26 30.86
CA LYS A 204 -33.06 10.48 30.92
C LYS A 204 -33.66 10.96 29.57
N PRO A 205 -32.97 10.84 28.41
CA PRO A 205 -33.51 11.27 27.13
C PRO A 205 -34.57 10.33 26.54
N TYR A 206 -34.75 9.12 27.09
CA TYR A 206 -35.53 8.04 26.48
C TYR A 206 -36.80 7.72 27.28
N ASP A 207 -37.89 7.36 26.59
CA ASP A 207 -39.11 6.86 27.22
C ASP A 207 -38.93 5.38 27.62
N ALA A 208 -38.31 5.19 28.79
CA ALA A 208 -38.03 3.88 29.38
C ALA A 208 -38.76 3.71 30.73
N ARG A 209 -39.40 2.56 30.94
CA ARG A 209 -40.15 2.23 32.17
C ARG A 209 -39.84 0.82 32.63
N PHE A 210 -39.77 0.63 33.94
CA PHE A 210 -39.69 -0.72 34.50
C PHE A 210 -41.04 -1.42 34.40
N ASN A 211 -41.05 -2.66 33.94
CA ASN A 211 -42.23 -3.52 33.93
C ASN A 211 -42.45 -4.18 35.31
N HIS A 212 -43.51 -4.98 35.43
CA HIS A 212 -43.85 -5.69 36.68
C HIS A 212 -42.75 -6.66 37.16
N ASN A 213 -41.91 -7.16 36.24
CA ASN A 213 -40.77 -8.03 36.51
C ASN A 213 -39.44 -7.24 36.62
N ARG A 214 -39.53 -5.92 36.85
CA ARG A 214 -38.38 -5.00 36.95
C ARG A 214 -37.42 -5.00 35.75
N HIS A 215 -37.86 -5.48 34.58
CA HIS A 215 -37.12 -5.30 33.33
C HIS A 215 -37.41 -3.91 32.76
N LEU A 216 -36.41 -3.28 32.17
CA LEU A 216 -36.56 -1.94 31.60
C LEU A 216 -37.07 -2.03 30.16
N LEU A 217 -38.31 -1.61 29.93
CA LEU A 217 -38.95 -1.52 28.62
C LEU A 217 -38.70 -0.15 27.98
N PHE A 218 -38.30 -0.13 26.72
CA PHE A 218 -38.25 1.07 25.89
C PHE A 218 -39.46 1.13 24.96
N ARG A 219 -39.94 2.33 24.64
CA ARG A 219 -40.96 2.55 23.59
C ARG A 219 -40.32 2.77 22.21
N GLY A 220 -39.52 1.79 21.75
CA GLY A 220 -38.96 1.75 20.40
C GLY A 220 -37.69 2.58 20.19
N GLU A 221 -37.01 2.99 21.27
CA GLU A 221 -35.75 3.75 21.22
C GLU A 221 -34.56 3.02 21.86
N GLU A 222 -34.71 1.75 22.22
CA GLU A 222 -33.70 0.92 22.87
C GLU A 222 -32.36 0.88 22.10
N HIS A 223 -32.41 0.80 20.77
CA HIS A 223 -31.23 0.78 19.92
C HIS A 223 -30.46 2.09 20.00
N LYS A 224 -31.16 3.24 20.11
CA LYS A 224 -30.53 4.56 20.26
C LYS A 224 -29.77 4.64 21.58
N PHE A 225 -30.36 4.11 22.66
CA PHE A 225 -29.70 4.08 23.97
C PHE A 225 -28.37 3.33 23.94
N VAL A 226 -28.32 2.15 23.31
CA VAL A 226 -27.08 1.35 23.19
C VAL A 226 -26.04 2.06 22.33
N VAL A 227 -26.47 2.66 21.22
CA VAL A 227 -25.59 3.42 20.31
C VAL A 227 -25.03 4.65 21.00
N ASP A 228 -25.85 5.38 21.75
CA ASP A 228 -25.41 6.54 22.53
C ASP A 228 -24.39 6.14 23.60
N ILE A 229 -24.57 4.99 24.28
CA ILE A 229 -23.54 4.47 25.19
C ILE A 229 -22.25 4.23 24.42
N ALA A 230 -22.29 3.50 23.31
CA ALA A 230 -21.10 3.17 22.54
C ALA A 230 -20.35 4.40 21.99
N GLN A 231 -21.08 5.44 21.58
CA GLN A 231 -20.52 6.69 21.08
C GLN A 231 -19.96 7.60 22.18
N LYS A 232 -20.67 7.72 23.31
CA LYS A 232 -20.37 8.71 24.35
C LYS A 232 -19.40 8.19 25.41
N ILE A 233 -19.28 6.86 25.55
CA ILE A 233 -18.35 6.27 26.49
C ILE A 233 -16.92 6.45 26.00
N ASP A 234 -16.04 6.82 26.92
CA ASP A 234 -14.62 6.72 26.73
C ASP A 234 -14.10 5.63 27.66
N LEU A 235 -13.62 4.53 27.09
CA LEU A 235 -13.13 3.40 27.88
C LEU A 235 -11.85 3.74 28.67
N ARG A 236 -11.24 4.92 28.49
CA ARG A 236 -10.19 5.41 29.39
C ARG A 236 -10.73 5.79 30.78
N ASP A 237 -11.95 6.31 30.85
CA ASP A 237 -12.56 6.86 32.08
C ASP A 237 -13.27 5.80 32.94
N ILE A 238 -13.53 4.61 32.39
CA ILE A 238 -14.18 3.55 33.14
C ILE A 238 -13.23 2.88 34.15
N ARG A 239 -13.80 2.40 35.25
CA ARG A 239 -13.09 1.55 36.21
C ARG A 239 -12.66 0.25 35.54
N LYS A 240 -11.41 -0.14 35.73
CA LYS A 240 -10.84 -1.37 35.17
C LYS A 240 -10.37 -2.23 36.32
N LEU A 241 -10.75 -3.50 36.31
CA LEU A 241 -10.39 -4.45 37.35
C LEU A 241 -9.36 -5.46 36.83
N THR A 242 -8.51 -5.95 37.72
CA THR A 242 -7.55 -7.02 37.44
C THR A 242 -7.36 -7.85 38.70
N ILE A 243 -6.90 -9.09 38.57
CA ILE A 243 -6.64 -9.97 39.71
C ILE A 243 -5.18 -9.82 40.11
N GLN A 244 -4.95 -9.40 41.36
CA GLN A 244 -3.64 -9.34 41.99
C GLN A 244 -3.67 -10.19 43.26
N HIS A 245 -2.72 -11.13 43.39
CA HIS A 245 -2.64 -12.04 44.55
C HIS A 245 -3.99 -12.72 44.90
N ASN A 246 -4.71 -13.21 43.89
CA ASN A 246 -6.06 -13.81 44.01
C ASN A 246 -7.15 -12.88 44.55
N THR A 247 -6.98 -11.56 44.46
CA THR A 247 -7.98 -10.56 44.86
C THR A 247 -8.21 -9.52 43.77
N TRP A 248 -9.44 -9.01 43.67
CA TRP A 248 -9.78 -7.94 42.73
C TRP A 248 -9.15 -6.61 43.14
N ALA A 249 -8.40 -6.00 42.23
CA ALA A 249 -7.79 -4.70 42.41
C ALA A 249 -8.11 -3.78 41.23
N ASP A 250 -8.05 -2.46 41.45
CA ASP A 250 -8.17 -1.48 40.38
C ASP A 250 -6.91 -1.51 39.52
N LYS A 251 -7.10 -1.68 38.21
CA LYS A 251 -6.06 -1.57 37.20
C LYS A 251 -5.78 -0.09 36.92
N LEU A 252 -5.03 0.55 37.81
CA LEU A 252 -4.72 1.99 37.75
C LEU A 252 -3.85 2.39 36.55
N TYR A 253 -3.03 1.46 36.05
CA TYR A 253 -2.12 1.66 34.92
C TYR A 253 -2.40 0.64 33.82
N ASP A 254 -2.16 1.05 32.58
CA ASP A 254 -2.17 0.15 31.44
C ASP A 254 -0.95 -0.80 31.46
N ASN A 255 -0.89 -1.74 30.51
CA ASN A 255 0.19 -2.73 30.46
C ASN A 255 1.56 -2.12 30.11
N ALA A 256 1.60 -0.88 29.62
CA ALA A 256 2.82 -0.09 29.43
C ALA A 256 3.24 0.68 30.71
N GLY A 257 2.49 0.54 31.79
CA GLY A 257 2.75 1.18 33.08
C GLY A 257 2.30 2.66 33.13
N GLN A 258 1.44 3.09 32.21
CA GLN A 258 0.98 4.47 32.12
C GLN A 258 -0.47 4.63 32.60
N PRO A 259 -0.84 5.81 33.16
CA PRO A 259 -2.23 6.09 33.50
C PRO A 259 -3.13 6.02 32.26
N TRP A 260 -4.37 5.57 32.44
CA TRP A 260 -5.36 5.48 31.35
C TRP A 260 -5.70 6.82 30.70
N ASN A 261 -5.61 7.92 31.46
CA ASN A 261 -5.84 9.28 31.02
C ASN A 261 -4.55 10.11 31.07
N ASP A 262 -3.50 9.63 30.41
CA ASP A 262 -2.31 10.45 30.19
C ASP A 262 -2.48 11.37 28.95
N ARG A 263 -1.50 12.24 28.72
CA ARG A 263 -1.51 13.20 27.61
C ARG A 263 -1.45 12.57 26.20
N TYR A 264 -1.13 11.27 26.09
CA TYR A 264 -0.98 10.54 24.82
C TYR A 264 -2.10 9.51 24.60
N SER A 265 -2.94 9.32 25.61
CA SER A 265 -4.15 8.51 25.53
C SER A 265 -5.10 9.11 24.50
N LYS A 266 -5.71 8.25 23.68
CA LYS A 266 -6.71 8.63 22.69
C LYS A 266 -8.08 8.20 23.21
N PRO A 267 -9.17 8.95 22.92
CA PRO A 267 -10.52 8.47 23.22
C PRO A 267 -10.69 7.03 22.75
N MET A 268 -11.24 6.18 23.61
CA MET A 268 -11.47 4.77 23.34
C MET A 268 -12.99 4.51 23.24
N PRO A 269 -13.67 5.00 22.18
CA PRO A 269 -15.08 4.69 21.96
C PRO A 269 -15.27 3.22 21.54
N ILE A 270 -16.52 2.80 21.45
CA ILE A 270 -16.89 1.48 20.95
C ILE A 270 -17.54 1.64 19.57
N THR A 271 -17.00 0.96 18.56
CA THR A 271 -17.61 0.87 17.23
C THR A 271 -18.47 -0.38 17.12
N ILE A 272 -19.70 -0.26 16.61
CA ILE A 272 -20.62 -1.39 16.45
C ILE A 272 -20.77 -1.72 14.97
N HIS A 273 -20.35 -2.93 14.60
CA HIS A 273 -20.53 -3.52 13.27
C HIS A 273 -21.70 -4.52 13.31
N THR A 274 -22.29 -4.80 12.15
CA THR A 274 -23.38 -5.77 12.05
C THR A 274 -23.18 -6.80 10.95
N VAL A 275 -23.51 -8.06 11.25
CA VAL A 275 -23.57 -9.17 10.30
C VAL A 275 -25.01 -9.67 10.22
N SER A 276 -25.66 -9.47 9.08
CA SER A 276 -27.00 -9.99 8.83
C SER A 276 -26.96 -11.44 8.36
N LEU A 277 -27.89 -12.26 8.85
CA LEU A 277 -28.19 -13.55 8.27
C LEU A 277 -29.66 -13.56 7.80
N ALA A 278 -29.91 -13.72 6.50
CA ALA A 278 -31.22 -13.67 5.86
C ALA A 278 -31.88 -12.30 5.66
N MET A 279 -31.72 -11.33 6.57
CA MET A 279 -32.30 -9.97 6.39
C MET A 279 -31.46 -9.09 5.43
N PRO A 280 -32.07 -8.10 4.75
CA PRO A 280 -31.30 -7.14 3.97
C PRO A 280 -30.32 -6.35 4.85
N ILE A 281 -29.08 -6.15 4.38
CA ILE A 281 -28.05 -5.44 5.16
C ILE A 281 -28.39 -3.96 5.38
N HIS A 282 -29.29 -3.39 4.57
CA HIS A 282 -29.78 -2.02 4.66
C HIS A 282 -31.05 -1.85 5.51
N ASP A 283 -31.48 -2.89 6.23
CA ASP A 283 -32.61 -2.79 7.15
C ASP A 283 -32.38 -1.69 8.20
N LYS A 284 -33.47 -1.02 8.61
CA LYS A 284 -33.42 0.07 9.59
C LYS A 284 -32.73 -0.34 10.89
N MET A 285 -32.94 -1.58 11.34
CA MET A 285 -32.33 -2.10 12.55
C MET A 285 -30.79 -2.07 12.49
N TYR A 286 -30.19 -2.65 11.43
CA TYR A 286 -28.73 -2.62 11.25
C TYR A 286 -28.20 -1.21 11.07
N LYS A 287 -28.95 -0.36 10.35
CA LYS A 287 -28.60 1.04 10.14
C LYS A 287 -28.45 1.80 11.46
N TYR A 288 -29.38 1.60 12.41
CA TYR A 288 -29.34 2.28 13.69
C TYR A 288 -28.06 1.98 14.48
N TYR A 289 -27.62 0.72 14.53
CA TYR A 289 -26.42 0.33 15.28
C TYR A 289 -25.12 0.84 14.66
N THR A 290 -25.06 0.93 13.34
CA THR A 290 -23.82 1.19 12.59
C THR A 290 -23.61 2.67 12.26
N ASP A 291 -24.65 3.40 11.83
CA ASP A 291 -24.48 4.80 11.38
C ASP A 291 -23.99 5.72 12.51
N GLY A 292 -24.45 5.50 13.73
CA GLY A 292 -24.01 6.30 14.87
C GLY A 292 -22.54 6.06 15.22
N THR A 293 -22.10 4.80 15.19
CA THR A 293 -20.76 4.45 15.66
C THR A 293 -19.71 4.40 14.55
N GLY A 294 -20.12 4.56 13.28
CA GLY A 294 -19.25 4.45 12.10
C GLY A 294 -18.91 3.02 11.69
N GLY A 295 -19.69 2.02 12.13
CA GLY A 295 -19.42 0.61 11.88
C GLY A 295 -19.85 0.11 10.50
N LEU A 296 -19.34 -1.08 10.15
CA LEU A 296 -19.61 -1.76 8.87
C LEU A 296 -20.87 -2.64 8.95
N ARG A 297 -21.55 -2.80 7.80
CA ARG A 297 -22.71 -3.68 7.62
C ARG A 297 -22.39 -4.75 6.58
N MET A 298 -22.33 -6.01 7.01
CA MET A 298 -22.11 -7.17 6.13
C MET A 298 -23.23 -8.19 6.34
N GLY A 299 -23.32 -9.22 5.50
CA GLY A 299 -24.26 -10.30 5.73
C GLY A 299 -24.58 -11.15 4.52
N VAL A 300 -25.47 -12.13 4.73
CA VAL A 300 -25.95 -13.06 3.71
C VAL A 300 -27.45 -12.83 3.51
N GLU A 301 -27.82 -12.20 2.40
CA GLU A 301 -29.24 -11.88 2.11
C GLU A 301 -29.99 -13.10 1.56
N GLY A 302 -31.32 -13.13 1.72
CA GLY A 302 -32.15 -14.11 0.99
C GLY A 302 -33.49 -14.46 1.62
N GLY A 303 -33.90 -13.85 2.74
CA GLY A 303 -35.18 -14.15 3.37
C GLY A 303 -35.28 -15.57 3.96
N ARG A 304 -36.48 -15.94 4.43
CA ARG A 304 -36.77 -17.26 5.01
C ARG A 304 -36.89 -18.32 3.91
N ASN A 305 -36.27 -19.49 4.10
CA ASN A 305 -36.31 -20.67 3.22
C ASN A 305 -35.50 -20.60 1.91
N VAL A 306 -34.63 -19.61 1.74
CA VAL A 306 -33.62 -19.62 0.67
C VAL A 306 -32.33 -20.21 1.23
N MET A 307 -31.83 -21.26 0.60
CA MET A 307 -30.56 -21.90 0.96
C MET A 307 -29.40 -20.89 0.87
N LYS A 308 -28.59 -20.80 1.93
CA LYS A 308 -27.47 -19.87 2.09
C LYS A 308 -26.16 -20.63 2.29
N ASN A 309 -25.02 -20.08 1.92
CA ASN A 309 -23.73 -20.73 2.16
C ASN A 309 -23.10 -20.25 3.48
N ALA A 310 -22.57 -21.16 4.29
CA ALA A 310 -21.80 -20.84 5.48
C ALA A 310 -20.51 -20.07 5.15
N ASP A 311 -19.92 -20.28 3.97
CA ASP A 311 -18.73 -19.55 3.50
C ASP A 311 -19.01 -18.04 3.31
N ASP A 312 -20.25 -17.68 2.97
CA ASP A 312 -20.67 -16.27 2.83
C ASP A 312 -20.78 -15.61 4.20
N LEU A 313 -21.25 -16.36 5.22
CA LEU A 313 -21.30 -15.88 6.60
C LEU A 313 -19.89 -15.65 7.16
N ILE A 314 -18.96 -16.59 6.93
CA ILE A 314 -17.54 -16.44 7.30
C ILE A 314 -16.96 -15.20 6.63
N SER A 315 -17.21 -15.04 5.33
CA SER A 315 -16.75 -13.89 4.55
C SER A 315 -17.23 -12.56 5.11
N ALA A 316 -18.48 -12.48 5.57
CA ALA A 316 -19.04 -11.26 6.16
C ALA A 316 -18.31 -10.85 7.45
N PHE A 317 -18.02 -11.80 8.35
CA PHE A 317 -17.23 -11.54 9.54
C PHE A 317 -15.79 -11.18 9.19
N ASP A 318 -15.17 -11.94 8.30
CA ASP A 318 -13.81 -11.70 7.85
C ASP A 318 -13.62 -10.27 7.35
N VAL A 319 -14.53 -9.75 6.50
CA VAL A 319 -14.47 -8.36 6.02
C VAL A 319 -14.43 -7.36 7.18
N ILE A 320 -15.23 -7.58 8.22
CA ILE A 320 -15.21 -6.72 9.40
C ILE A 320 -13.87 -6.83 10.12
N PHE A 321 -13.50 -8.03 10.59
CA PHE A 321 -12.26 -8.27 11.35
C PHE A 321 -11.03 -7.69 10.64
N SER A 322 -10.93 -7.96 9.34
CA SER A 322 -9.88 -7.49 8.45
C SER A 322 -9.77 -5.98 8.30
N THR A 323 -10.87 -5.26 8.53
CA THR A 323 -10.88 -3.80 8.46
C THR A 323 -10.39 -3.18 9.77
N LEU A 324 -10.58 -3.84 10.91
CA LEU A 324 -10.26 -3.32 12.25
C LEU A 324 -8.77 -3.28 12.57
N VAL A 325 -7.98 -3.88 11.70
CA VAL A 325 -6.57 -4.25 11.86
C VAL A 325 -5.70 -3.66 10.75
N ARG A 326 -6.29 -2.84 9.84
CA ARG A 326 -5.58 -2.27 8.69
C ARG A 326 -4.60 -1.16 9.06
N SER A 327 -3.51 -1.12 8.33
CA SER A 327 -2.67 0.06 8.16
C SER A 327 -2.99 0.76 6.84
N THR A 328 -2.48 1.96 6.64
CA THR A 328 -2.43 2.60 5.33
C THR A 328 -0.95 2.86 5.03
N SER A 329 -0.46 2.45 3.86
CA SER A 329 0.53 3.27 3.16
C SER A 329 0.13 3.38 1.71
N SER A 330 0.20 4.60 1.24
CA SER A 330 -0.43 5.08 0.01
C SER A 330 0.56 5.98 -0.75
N THR A 331 1.86 5.74 -0.55
CA THR A 331 2.97 6.59 -1.00
C THR A 331 3.19 6.66 -2.51
N TYR A 332 2.53 5.80 -3.29
CA TYR A 332 2.75 5.64 -4.74
C TYR A 332 1.51 5.88 -5.59
N ALA A 333 0.55 6.65 -5.09
CA ALA A 333 -0.70 6.92 -5.78
C ALA A 333 -0.51 7.67 -7.13
N SER A 334 -1.38 7.35 -8.08
CA SER A 334 -1.36 7.87 -9.45
C SER A 334 -2.57 8.76 -9.71
N LEU A 335 -2.45 9.72 -10.63
CA LEU A 335 -3.57 10.53 -11.11
C LEU A 335 -3.90 10.13 -12.54
N ASP A 336 -5.18 10.26 -12.86
CA ASP A 336 -5.67 9.95 -14.17
C ASP A 336 -5.69 11.09 -15.17
N LYS A 337 -5.50 12.32 -14.71
CA LYS A 337 -5.57 13.52 -15.52
C LYS A 337 -4.51 14.54 -15.16
N GLU A 338 -4.38 15.50 -16.07
CA GLU A 338 -3.42 16.56 -15.95
C GLU A 338 -3.71 17.39 -14.65
N ILE A 339 -4.85 18.06 -14.63
CA ILE A 339 -5.20 18.95 -13.52
C ILE A 339 -6.27 18.29 -12.65
N THR A 340 -6.11 18.37 -11.33
CA THR A 340 -7.20 18.02 -10.41
C THR A 340 -8.00 19.27 -10.08
N THR A 341 -9.13 19.45 -10.75
CA THR A 341 -10.17 20.39 -10.31
C THR A 341 -10.74 19.91 -8.98
N LEU A 342 -10.88 20.81 -8.00
CA LEU A 342 -11.53 20.51 -6.73
C LEU A 342 -12.94 21.10 -6.70
N PRO A 343 -14.00 20.30 -6.92
CA PRO A 343 -15.37 20.81 -6.96
C PRO A 343 -15.77 21.43 -5.61
N GLN A 344 -16.64 22.44 -5.64
CA GLN A 344 -17.13 23.14 -4.43
C GLN A 344 -18.18 22.36 -3.63
N SER A 345 -18.51 21.13 -4.05
CA SER A 345 -19.49 20.26 -3.40
C SER A 345 -19.16 18.79 -3.65
N VAL A 346 -19.82 17.90 -2.93
CA VAL A 346 -19.63 16.45 -3.07
C VAL A 346 -19.90 16.03 -4.53
N PRO A 347 -18.91 15.45 -5.24
CA PRO A 347 -19.09 15.04 -6.63
C PRO A 347 -20.19 14.00 -6.79
N ASN A 348 -20.99 14.12 -7.85
CA ASN A 348 -22.00 13.12 -8.18
C ASN A 348 -21.34 11.89 -8.81
N ILE A 349 -21.19 10.82 -8.03
CA ILE A 349 -20.57 9.56 -8.45
C ILE A 349 -21.31 8.81 -9.57
N SER A 350 -22.53 9.23 -9.93
CA SER A 350 -23.28 8.67 -11.07
C SER A 350 -22.99 9.39 -12.38
N ASN A 351 -22.37 10.58 -12.35
CA ASN A 351 -21.99 11.34 -13.54
C ASN A 351 -20.55 11.86 -13.40
N LEU A 352 -19.65 11.20 -14.13
CA LEU A 352 -18.22 11.38 -14.00
C LEU A 352 -17.65 12.50 -14.91
N ASN A 353 -18.49 13.11 -15.76
CA ASN A 353 -18.09 14.11 -16.75
C ASN A 353 -17.54 15.39 -16.10
N ASN A 354 -18.05 15.73 -14.91
CA ASN A 354 -17.67 16.93 -14.18
C ASN A 354 -16.78 16.62 -12.96
N MET A 355 -16.29 15.38 -12.85
CA MET A 355 -15.30 15.08 -11.83
C MET A 355 -13.96 15.62 -12.28
N GLY A 356 -13.24 16.26 -11.36
CA GLY A 356 -11.84 16.64 -11.56
C GLY A 356 -10.95 15.40 -11.73
N GLY A 357 -9.69 15.50 -11.30
CA GLY A 357 -8.78 14.36 -11.29
C GLY A 357 -9.32 13.22 -10.40
N ILE A 358 -9.20 11.99 -10.88
CA ILE A 358 -9.33 10.79 -10.05
C ILE A 358 -7.92 10.36 -9.69
N ARG A 359 -7.75 10.16 -8.38
CA ARG A 359 -6.57 9.58 -7.79
C ARG A 359 -6.80 8.10 -7.56
N TYR A 360 -5.80 7.30 -7.87
CA TYR A 360 -5.75 5.89 -7.52
C TYR A 360 -4.70 5.68 -6.43
N ASP A 361 -5.09 5.13 -5.29
CA ASP A 361 -4.19 4.81 -4.18
C ASP A 361 -4.36 3.38 -3.69
N SER A 362 -3.34 2.83 -3.03
CA SER A 362 -3.39 1.53 -2.36
C SER A 362 -3.58 1.70 -0.85
N THR A 363 -4.24 0.73 -0.25
CA THR A 363 -4.39 0.55 1.21
C THR A 363 -4.07 -0.89 1.55
N TYR A 364 -3.40 -1.16 2.68
CA TYR A 364 -2.99 -2.53 2.98
C TYR A 364 -2.78 -2.84 4.47
N THR A 365 -2.84 -4.13 4.80
CA THR A 365 -2.62 -4.64 6.14
C THR A 365 -1.56 -5.71 6.11
N PHE A 366 -0.36 -5.37 6.59
CA PHE A 366 0.75 -6.29 6.47
C PHE A 366 0.50 -7.61 7.20
N ASN A 367 0.00 -7.60 8.43
CA ASN A 367 -0.20 -8.84 9.21
C ASN A 367 -1.36 -9.71 8.72
N GLU A 368 -2.11 -9.27 7.71
CA GLU A 368 -3.31 -9.97 7.23
C GLU A 368 -3.38 -10.16 5.73
N GLY A 369 -2.43 -9.62 4.96
CA GLY A 369 -2.37 -9.84 3.51
C GLY A 369 -3.55 -9.22 2.78
N ILE A 370 -4.12 -8.17 3.36
CA ILE A 370 -5.27 -7.47 2.81
C ILE A 370 -4.74 -6.26 2.06
N GLY A 371 -5.05 -6.13 0.78
CA GLY A 371 -4.87 -4.87 0.08
C GLY A 371 -6.10 -4.49 -0.75
N SER A 372 -6.24 -3.19 -0.96
CA SER A 372 -7.22 -2.66 -1.90
C SER A 372 -6.66 -1.44 -2.62
N ILE A 373 -7.03 -1.31 -3.89
CA ILE A 373 -6.85 -0.08 -4.67
C ILE A 373 -8.17 0.68 -4.60
N ARG A 374 -8.10 1.98 -4.32
CA ARG A 374 -9.26 2.86 -4.30
C ARG A 374 -9.10 3.93 -5.35
N ALA A 375 -10.22 4.29 -5.97
CA ALA A 375 -10.35 5.52 -6.74
C ALA A 375 -10.96 6.59 -5.87
N VAL A 376 -10.30 7.73 -5.76
CA VAL A 376 -10.66 8.83 -4.88
C VAL A 376 -10.67 10.13 -5.69
N THR A 377 -11.67 10.96 -5.46
CA THR A 377 -11.65 12.34 -5.95
C THR A 377 -11.82 13.28 -4.76
N SER A 378 -11.15 14.43 -4.84
CA SER A 378 -11.13 15.44 -3.77
C SER A 378 -12.06 16.60 -4.12
N TYR A 379 -12.70 17.18 -3.11
CA TYR A 379 -13.62 18.30 -3.25
C TYR A 379 -13.50 19.27 -2.06
N LYS A 380 -13.88 20.53 -2.28
CA LYS A 380 -13.86 21.58 -1.28
C LYS A 380 -15.12 21.56 -0.42
N VAL A 381 -14.93 21.88 0.85
CA VAL A 381 -15.98 22.21 1.81
C VAL A 381 -15.72 23.61 2.32
N ALA A 382 -16.66 24.51 2.03
CA ALA A 382 -16.55 25.91 2.40
C ALA A 382 -16.34 26.09 3.91
N ASP A 383 -15.40 26.96 4.29
CA ASP A 383 -15.23 27.32 5.69
C ASP A 383 -16.46 28.10 6.22
N PRO A 384 -16.94 27.82 7.45
CA PRO A 384 -18.11 28.51 8.02
C PRO A 384 -17.97 30.04 8.11
N SER A 385 -16.74 30.57 8.13
CA SER A 385 -16.49 32.02 8.15
C SER A 385 -16.58 32.68 6.77
N GLY A 386 -16.71 31.91 5.69
CA GLY A 386 -16.73 32.42 4.30
C GLY A 386 -15.37 32.78 3.72
N ASP A 387 -14.29 32.57 4.48
CA ASP A 387 -12.91 32.78 4.03
C ASP A 387 -12.44 31.58 3.20
N ARG A 388 -12.47 31.73 1.86
CA ARG A 388 -12.07 30.68 0.90
C ARG A 388 -10.65 30.17 1.08
N SER A 389 -9.76 30.94 1.72
CA SER A 389 -8.40 30.47 2.03
C SER A 389 -8.36 29.39 3.11
N LYS A 390 -9.48 29.16 3.79
CA LYS A 390 -9.65 28.16 4.86
C LYS A 390 -10.56 26.99 4.46
N ASP A 391 -10.99 26.91 3.20
CA ASP A 391 -11.80 25.81 2.71
C ASP A 391 -11.10 24.47 2.99
N ARG A 392 -11.86 23.50 3.49
CA ARG A 392 -11.33 22.16 3.79
C ARG A 392 -11.40 21.31 2.55
N ILE A 393 -10.42 20.44 2.36
CA ILE A 393 -10.42 19.46 1.28
C ILE A 393 -10.87 18.13 1.85
N ASN A 394 -12.00 17.64 1.36
CA ASN A 394 -12.53 16.32 1.67
C ASN A 394 -12.37 15.38 0.47
N ASN A 395 -12.51 14.09 0.72
CA ASN A 395 -12.34 13.04 -0.29
C ASN A 395 -13.63 12.21 -0.39
N VAL A 396 -13.93 11.73 -1.60
CA VAL A 396 -14.96 10.71 -1.84
C VAL A 396 -14.36 9.55 -2.60
N THR A 397 -14.59 8.33 -2.10
CA THR A 397 -14.20 7.09 -2.79
C THR A 397 -15.24 6.76 -3.86
N LEU A 398 -14.80 6.64 -5.10
CA LEU A 398 -15.63 6.29 -6.25
C LEU A 398 -15.84 4.78 -6.33
N TRP A 399 -14.79 4.02 -6.10
CA TRP A 399 -14.80 2.57 -6.02
C TRP A 399 -13.55 2.05 -5.31
N GLU A 400 -13.61 0.80 -4.86
CA GLU A 400 -12.49 0.10 -4.26
C GLU A 400 -12.48 -1.38 -4.68
N THR A 401 -11.30 -1.94 -4.92
CA THR A 401 -11.15 -3.30 -5.43
C THR A 401 -11.66 -4.39 -4.49
N GLY A 402 -11.78 -4.10 -3.19
CA GLY A 402 -12.42 -5.00 -2.24
C GLY A 402 -13.89 -5.27 -2.55
N SER A 403 -14.57 -4.35 -3.24
CA SER A 403 -15.98 -4.47 -3.62
C SER A 403 -16.19 -4.72 -5.12
N THR A 404 -15.29 -4.24 -5.99
CA THR A 404 -15.45 -4.34 -7.45
C THR A 404 -14.88 -5.61 -8.06
N ILE A 405 -13.86 -6.23 -7.44
CA ILE A 405 -13.28 -7.47 -7.96
C ILE A 405 -14.01 -8.67 -7.38
N LEU A 406 -14.61 -9.47 -8.26
CA LEU A 406 -15.34 -10.70 -7.89
C LEU A 406 -14.45 -11.95 -8.02
N PRO A 407 -14.77 -13.05 -7.31
CA PRO A 407 -14.14 -14.34 -7.50
C PRO A 407 -14.08 -14.76 -8.98
N ASN A 408 -12.94 -15.28 -9.43
CA ASN A 408 -12.71 -15.73 -10.81
C ASN A 408 -12.89 -14.64 -11.90
N GLN A 409 -13.00 -13.37 -11.55
CA GLN A 409 -13.14 -12.28 -12.52
C GLN A 409 -11.82 -12.00 -13.26
N GLY A 410 -11.91 -11.79 -14.58
CA GLY A 410 -10.77 -11.47 -15.43
C GLY A 410 -10.00 -12.70 -15.92
N ARG A 411 -8.96 -12.45 -16.73
CA ARG A 411 -8.04 -13.50 -17.21
C ARG A 411 -7.00 -13.81 -16.14
N TYR A 412 -6.70 -15.09 -15.92
CA TYR A 412 -5.61 -15.52 -15.06
C TYR A 412 -4.59 -16.24 -15.91
N ILE A 413 -3.40 -15.65 -16.04
CA ILE A 413 -2.39 -16.08 -17.00
C ILE A 413 -1.04 -16.27 -16.31
N THR A 414 -0.19 -17.04 -16.98
CA THR A 414 1.21 -17.26 -16.63
C THR A 414 2.05 -17.29 -17.91
N PHE A 415 3.37 -17.29 -17.75
CA PHE A 415 4.30 -17.34 -18.88
C PHE A 415 4.83 -18.76 -19.09
N ASN A 416 4.92 -19.19 -20.34
CA ASN A 416 5.65 -20.41 -20.69
C ASN A 416 7.07 -20.05 -21.15
N PRO A 417 8.11 -20.30 -20.33
CA PRO A 417 9.48 -19.94 -20.68
C PRO A 417 10.05 -20.76 -21.84
N THR A 418 9.44 -21.90 -22.18
CA THR A 418 9.91 -22.76 -23.29
C THR A 418 9.39 -22.26 -24.62
N SER A 419 8.10 -21.92 -24.71
CA SER A 419 7.50 -21.41 -25.96
C SER A 419 7.60 -19.90 -26.11
N LYS A 420 8.05 -19.18 -25.08
CA LYS A 420 8.01 -17.70 -24.98
C LYS A 420 6.62 -17.12 -25.29
N LYS A 421 5.57 -17.72 -24.73
CA LYS A 421 4.16 -17.33 -24.95
C LYS A 421 3.36 -17.36 -23.66
N GLU A 422 2.25 -16.63 -23.64
CA GLU A 422 1.26 -16.70 -22.58
C GLU A 422 0.59 -18.09 -22.49
N MET A 423 0.11 -18.42 -21.30
CA MET A 423 -0.63 -19.64 -21.00
C MET A 423 -1.65 -19.35 -19.90
N ASP A 424 -2.81 -20.01 -19.92
CA ASP A 424 -3.76 -19.90 -18.81
C ASP A 424 -3.15 -20.45 -17.52
N LEU A 425 -3.33 -19.73 -16.41
CA LEU A 425 -2.89 -20.16 -15.09
C LEU A 425 -3.82 -21.28 -14.59
N THR A 426 -3.44 -22.52 -14.87
CA THR A 426 -4.12 -23.71 -14.35
C THR A 426 -3.13 -24.68 -13.73
N THR A 427 -3.61 -25.47 -12.78
CA THR A 427 -2.83 -26.51 -12.13
C THR A 427 -2.25 -27.50 -13.15
N ALA A 428 -3.02 -27.85 -14.18
CA ALA A 428 -2.58 -28.74 -15.26
C ALA A 428 -1.43 -28.12 -16.07
N ASN A 429 -1.55 -26.85 -16.42
CA ASN A 429 -0.55 -26.11 -17.18
C ASN A 429 0.75 -25.94 -16.40
N ILE A 430 0.69 -25.54 -15.11
CA ILE A 430 1.87 -25.40 -14.27
C ILE A 430 2.56 -26.76 -14.05
N LYS A 431 1.81 -27.85 -13.83
CA LYS A 431 2.39 -29.20 -13.73
C LYS A 431 3.04 -29.68 -15.02
N LYS A 432 2.52 -29.28 -16.18
CA LYS A 432 3.13 -29.58 -17.48
C LYS A 432 4.49 -28.88 -17.65
N LEU A 433 4.61 -27.63 -17.19
CA LEU A 433 5.87 -26.89 -17.20
C LEU A 433 6.85 -27.39 -16.13
N TYR A 434 6.32 -27.77 -14.97
CA TYR A 434 7.07 -28.11 -13.77
C TYR A 434 6.46 -29.36 -13.09
N PRO A 435 6.87 -30.58 -13.49
CA PRO A 435 6.24 -31.82 -13.00
C PRO A 435 6.32 -32.03 -11.47
N GLN A 436 7.35 -31.48 -10.81
CA GLN A 436 7.59 -31.60 -9.36
C GLN A 436 7.17 -30.34 -8.60
N THR A 437 6.19 -29.60 -9.10
CA THR A 437 5.70 -28.36 -8.49
C THR A 437 4.80 -28.61 -7.28
N PRO A 438 4.90 -27.79 -6.21
CA PRO A 438 3.91 -27.79 -5.12
C PRO A 438 2.57 -27.14 -5.52
N PHE A 439 2.50 -26.52 -6.70
CA PHE A 439 1.27 -25.89 -7.21
C PHE A 439 0.13 -26.92 -7.41
N ARG A 440 -1.03 -26.65 -6.81
CA ARG A 440 -2.18 -27.56 -6.74
C ARG A 440 -3.49 -26.77 -6.89
N GLN A 441 -4.62 -27.47 -7.02
CA GLN A 441 -5.92 -26.83 -7.25
C GLN A 441 -6.27 -25.79 -6.17
N ALA A 442 -6.02 -26.09 -4.89
CA ALA A 442 -6.16 -25.11 -3.81
C ALA A 442 -5.40 -23.79 -4.06
N HIS A 443 -4.18 -23.81 -4.62
CA HIS A 443 -3.42 -22.58 -4.92
C HIS A 443 -4.02 -21.80 -6.09
N GLU A 444 -4.48 -22.51 -7.11
CA GLU A 444 -5.19 -21.90 -8.23
C GLU A 444 -6.48 -21.22 -7.75
N ASP A 445 -7.30 -21.94 -6.99
CA ASP A 445 -8.52 -21.41 -6.39
C ASP A 445 -8.21 -20.23 -5.46
N TRP A 446 -7.11 -20.33 -4.70
CA TRP A 446 -6.66 -19.26 -3.82
C TRP A 446 -6.34 -18.02 -4.62
N LEU A 447 -5.44 -18.07 -5.61
CA LEU A 447 -5.07 -16.94 -6.48
C LEU A 447 -6.29 -16.33 -7.18
N ARG A 448 -7.24 -17.16 -7.62
CA ARG A 448 -8.51 -16.76 -8.25
C ARG A 448 -9.56 -16.20 -7.29
N PHE A 449 -9.27 -16.20 -6.00
CA PHE A 449 -10.18 -15.79 -4.94
C PHE A 449 -11.49 -16.61 -4.96
N ASN A 450 -11.40 -17.89 -5.33
CA ASN A 450 -12.52 -18.80 -5.43
C ASN A 450 -12.88 -19.34 -4.03
N LYS A 451 -13.74 -18.60 -3.33
CA LYS A 451 -14.19 -18.96 -1.97
C LYS A 451 -15.00 -20.24 -1.88
N SER A 452 -15.48 -20.78 -3.01
CA SER A 452 -16.25 -22.03 -3.07
C SER A 452 -15.38 -23.26 -3.38
N SER A 453 -14.05 -23.16 -3.20
CA SER A 453 -13.16 -24.29 -3.39
C SER A 453 -13.57 -25.47 -2.50
N LYS A 454 -13.58 -26.67 -3.08
CA LYS A 454 -13.87 -27.93 -2.37
C LYS A 454 -12.59 -28.68 -2.00
N ASP A 455 -11.42 -28.12 -2.32
CA ASP A 455 -10.13 -28.74 -2.01
C ASP A 455 -9.88 -28.60 -0.49
N ALA A 456 -9.71 -29.73 0.20
CA ALA A 456 -9.46 -29.74 1.65
C ALA A 456 -8.14 -29.07 2.04
N TYR A 457 -7.24 -28.82 1.09
CA TYR A 457 -6.02 -28.06 1.33
C TYR A 457 -6.27 -26.54 1.33
N PHE A 458 -7.35 -26.06 0.70
CA PHE A 458 -7.67 -24.64 0.60
C PHE A 458 -7.82 -23.96 1.97
N ILE A 459 -8.37 -24.67 2.95
CA ILE A 459 -8.54 -24.18 4.34
C ILE A 459 -7.21 -23.99 5.09
N GLN A 460 -6.10 -24.54 4.57
CA GLN A 460 -4.75 -24.38 5.15
C GLN A 460 -4.02 -23.14 4.60
N LEU A 461 -4.55 -22.56 3.51
CA LEU A 461 -4.01 -21.34 2.92
C LEU A 461 -4.45 -20.12 3.73
N ASN A 462 -3.64 -19.07 3.71
CA ASN A 462 -3.96 -17.78 4.29
C ASN A 462 -5.31 -17.30 3.72
N GLY A 463 -6.30 -17.17 4.60
CA GLY A 463 -7.60 -16.67 4.20
C GLY A 463 -7.49 -15.27 3.62
N ARG A 464 -8.01 -15.07 2.40
CA ARG A 464 -8.05 -13.75 1.75
C ARG A 464 -9.46 -13.17 1.84
N ILE A 465 -9.52 -11.88 2.09
CA ILE A 465 -10.76 -11.16 2.40
C ILE A 465 -11.04 -10.12 1.32
N THR A 466 -9.96 -9.55 0.78
CA THR A 466 -9.92 -8.87 -0.50
C THR A 466 -9.25 -9.76 -1.55
N PRO A 467 -9.59 -9.59 -2.83
CA PRO A 467 -8.98 -10.35 -3.92
C PRO A 467 -7.54 -9.93 -4.21
N ILE A 468 -7.14 -8.73 -3.80
CA ILE A 468 -5.78 -8.20 -3.88
C ILE A 468 -5.08 -8.37 -2.53
N GLY A 469 -3.81 -8.73 -2.59
CA GLY A 469 -2.89 -8.80 -1.46
C GLY A 469 -2.34 -7.45 -1.01
N SER A 470 -1.49 -7.44 0.03
CA SER A 470 -0.80 -6.20 0.44
C SER A 470 0.23 -5.76 -0.59
N SER A 471 0.38 -4.45 -0.75
CA SER A 471 1.34 -3.86 -1.69
C SER A 471 1.89 -2.53 -1.14
N PRO A 472 2.87 -2.61 -0.22
CA PRO A 472 3.31 -1.44 0.53
C PRO A 472 4.30 -0.54 -0.19
N ASN A 473 5.18 -1.09 -1.03
CA ASN A 473 6.18 -0.33 -1.76
C ASN A 473 6.08 -0.46 -3.28
N ALA A 474 5.18 -1.30 -3.81
CA ALA A 474 4.99 -1.40 -5.24
C ALA A 474 4.47 -0.08 -5.81
N ASP A 475 5.01 0.29 -6.97
CA ASP A 475 4.50 1.43 -7.71
C ASP A 475 3.09 1.12 -8.24
N LEU A 476 2.20 2.10 -8.13
CA LEU A 476 0.90 2.07 -8.78
C LEU A 476 0.98 2.89 -10.07
N PHE A 477 0.88 2.23 -11.23
CA PHE A 477 0.98 2.90 -12.52
C PHE A 477 -0.36 2.87 -13.27
N LEU A 478 -0.82 4.03 -13.74
CA LEU A 478 -1.98 4.14 -14.60
C LEU A 478 -1.57 4.17 -16.08
N ALA A 479 -1.97 3.14 -16.81
CA ALA A 479 -1.85 3.05 -18.27
C ALA A 479 -3.16 3.51 -18.93
N ASN A 480 -3.21 4.78 -19.32
CA ASN A 480 -4.32 5.39 -20.04
C ASN A 480 -4.35 4.92 -21.50
N HIS A 481 -5.55 4.65 -22.00
CA HIS A 481 -5.76 4.16 -23.35
C HIS A 481 -5.52 5.19 -24.47
N ASP A 482 -5.60 6.48 -24.15
CA ASP A 482 -5.43 7.61 -25.07
C ASP A 482 -4.18 8.44 -24.75
N ASN A 483 -3.34 7.99 -23.84
CA ASN A 483 -2.04 8.63 -23.58
C ASN A 483 -0.90 7.93 -24.32
N LEU A 484 0.13 8.69 -24.73
CA LEU A 484 1.29 8.18 -25.44
C LEU A 484 2.57 8.24 -24.60
N TYR A 485 3.08 7.09 -24.20
CA TYR A 485 4.22 6.92 -23.29
C TYR A 485 5.57 6.87 -24.02
N ILE A 486 5.84 7.90 -24.83
CA ILE A 486 7.08 8.03 -25.59
C ILE A 486 7.33 9.51 -25.91
N ASN A 487 8.60 9.89 -26.03
CA ASN A 487 9.00 11.19 -26.53
C ASN A 487 9.21 11.17 -28.05
N LEU A 488 8.28 11.77 -28.80
CA LEU A 488 8.33 11.87 -30.26
C LEU A 488 9.12 13.07 -30.79
N GLU A 489 9.65 13.95 -29.94
CA GLU A 489 10.38 15.15 -30.42
C GLU A 489 11.58 14.78 -31.30
N LEU A 490 12.28 13.68 -30.97
CA LEU A 490 13.43 13.15 -31.69
C LEU A 490 13.06 12.05 -32.71
N MET A 491 11.78 11.86 -33.00
CA MET A 491 11.27 10.79 -33.88
C MET A 491 10.22 11.31 -34.87
N GLN A 492 10.45 12.49 -35.45
CA GLN A 492 9.45 13.18 -36.26
C GLN A 492 8.95 12.34 -37.45
N ALA A 493 9.82 11.54 -38.07
CA ALA A 493 9.45 10.66 -39.18
C ALA A 493 8.42 9.58 -38.79
N HIS A 494 8.42 9.13 -37.53
CA HIS A 494 7.50 8.09 -37.03
C HIS A 494 6.27 8.67 -36.32
N LYS A 495 6.22 9.99 -36.13
CA LYS A 495 5.16 10.67 -35.38
C LYS A 495 3.77 10.29 -35.87
N GLN A 496 3.52 10.32 -37.18
CA GLN A 496 2.21 9.98 -37.74
C GLN A 496 1.78 8.54 -37.43
N GLY A 497 2.71 7.58 -37.53
CA GLY A 497 2.43 6.18 -37.22
C GLY A 497 2.06 5.98 -35.74
N PHE A 498 2.77 6.63 -34.83
CA PHE A 498 2.44 6.60 -33.40
C PHE A 498 1.09 7.29 -33.09
N ILE A 499 0.74 8.37 -33.78
CA ILE A 499 -0.57 9.01 -33.62
C ILE A 499 -1.70 8.09 -34.11
N GLN A 500 -1.53 7.39 -35.23
CA GLN A 500 -2.52 6.41 -35.69
C GLN A 500 -2.63 5.21 -34.74
N TYR A 501 -1.49 4.73 -34.22
CA TYR A 501 -1.47 3.73 -33.16
C TYR A 501 -2.22 4.19 -31.91
N LEU A 502 -2.03 5.44 -31.47
CA LEU A 502 -2.73 5.99 -30.32
C LEU A 502 -4.24 6.04 -30.51
N LYS A 503 -4.73 6.52 -31.67
CA LYS A 503 -6.16 6.52 -32.00
C LYS A 503 -6.72 5.09 -32.03
N ASN A 504 -5.93 4.14 -32.53
CA ASN A 504 -6.31 2.73 -32.51
C ASN A 504 -6.37 2.16 -31.09
N LYS A 505 -5.39 2.48 -30.23
CA LYS A 505 -5.35 2.12 -28.81
C LYS A 505 -6.54 2.71 -28.04
N ALA A 506 -6.81 4.00 -28.18
CA ALA A 506 -7.93 4.69 -27.56
C ALA A 506 -9.31 4.07 -27.93
N SER A 507 -9.40 3.51 -29.14
CA SER A 507 -10.62 2.87 -29.64
C SER A 507 -10.83 1.45 -29.10
N HIS A 508 -9.77 0.70 -28.79
CA HIS A 508 -9.83 -0.76 -28.56
C HIS A 508 -9.24 -1.22 -27.22
N PHE A 509 -8.52 -0.37 -26.51
CA PHE A 509 -7.95 -0.63 -25.19
C PHE A 509 -8.72 0.14 -24.12
N SER A 510 -8.74 -0.40 -22.90
CA SER A 510 -9.32 0.25 -21.72
C SER A 510 -8.18 0.62 -20.78
N SER A 511 -8.26 1.80 -20.16
CA SER A 511 -7.24 2.22 -19.21
C SER A 511 -7.13 1.20 -18.07
N VAL A 512 -5.90 0.88 -17.65
CA VAL A 512 -5.66 -0.07 -16.56
C VAL A 512 -4.67 0.48 -15.54
N ILE A 513 -4.90 0.12 -14.27
CA ILE A 513 -3.92 0.27 -13.21
C ILE A 513 -3.10 -1.02 -13.13
N VAL A 514 -1.77 -0.87 -13.10
CA VAL A 514 -0.81 -1.95 -12.91
C VAL A 514 -0.28 -1.91 -11.48
N LEU A 515 -0.37 -3.04 -10.78
CA LEU A 515 0.13 -3.19 -9.41
C LEU A 515 0.57 -4.63 -9.15
N GLY A 516 1.73 -4.82 -8.50
CA GLY A 516 2.14 -6.10 -7.93
C GLY A 516 1.68 -6.23 -6.47
N ASP A 517 1.37 -7.44 -6.01
CA ASP A 517 1.00 -7.68 -4.61
C ASP A 517 1.77 -8.85 -3.97
N ASP A 518 1.57 -9.01 -2.65
CA ASP A 518 2.13 -10.10 -1.84
C ASP A 518 1.57 -11.49 -2.18
N THR A 519 0.59 -11.59 -3.08
CA THR A 519 0.09 -12.89 -3.59
C THR A 519 0.95 -13.42 -4.73
N GLY A 520 2.00 -12.68 -5.11
CA GLY A 520 2.86 -13.00 -6.24
C GLY A 520 2.19 -12.74 -7.59
N THR A 521 1.19 -11.86 -7.62
CA THR A 521 0.41 -11.57 -8.83
C THR A 521 0.61 -10.13 -9.27
N LEU A 522 0.97 -9.93 -10.55
CA LEU A 522 0.87 -8.63 -11.20
C LEU A 522 -0.56 -8.46 -11.72
N ARG A 523 -1.27 -7.45 -11.22
CA ARG A 523 -2.67 -7.21 -11.52
C ARG A 523 -2.86 -6.01 -12.42
N PHE A 524 -3.80 -6.18 -13.34
CA PHE A 524 -4.26 -5.17 -14.27
C PHE A 524 -5.75 -4.92 -13.98
N ILE A 525 -6.03 -3.76 -13.39
CA ILE A 525 -7.38 -3.38 -12.93
C ILE A 525 -7.93 -2.32 -13.86
N ASN A 526 -9.16 -2.48 -14.36
CA ASN A 526 -9.76 -1.48 -15.24
C ASN A 526 -9.90 -0.13 -14.51
N ALA A 527 -9.51 0.95 -15.16
CA ALA A 527 -9.49 2.31 -14.62
C ALA A 527 -10.22 3.33 -15.52
N THR A 528 -10.86 2.86 -16.59
CA THR A 528 -11.82 3.63 -17.38
C THR A 528 -12.87 4.24 -16.45
N ARG A 529 -13.10 5.55 -16.54
CA ARG A 529 -14.05 6.26 -15.68
C ARG A 529 -15.46 5.71 -15.86
N GLY A 530 -15.90 5.46 -17.09
CA GLY A 530 -17.25 4.98 -17.42
C GLY A 530 -17.41 3.47 -17.70
N LEU A 531 -18.65 3.05 -17.96
CA LEU A 531 -18.97 1.70 -18.47
C LEU A 531 -18.79 1.66 -19.99
N LYS A 532 -17.59 1.34 -20.49
CA LYS A 532 -17.39 1.00 -21.91
C LYS A 532 -17.37 -0.52 -22.03
N SER A 533 -18.20 -1.07 -22.92
CA SER A 533 -18.20 -2.52 -23.24
C SER A 533 -18.51 -3.47 -22.07
N GLY A 534 -19.28 -3.03 -21.07
CA GLY A 534 -19.77 -3.88 -19.98
C GLY A 534 -18.78 -4.18 -18.85
N ARG A 535 -17.57 -3.61 -18.87
CA ARG A 535 -16.60 -3.69 -17.76
C ARG A 535 -16.67 -2.44 -16.91
N ARG A 536 -16.72 -2.61 -15.58
CA ARG A 536 -16.75 -1.51 -14.61
C ARG A 536 -15.34 -1.13 -14.17
N ALA A 537 -15.13 0.15 -13.88
CA ALA A 537 -13.93 0.62 -13.19
C ALA A 537 -13.72 -0.17 -11.89
N GLY A 538 -12.47 -0.47 -11.55
CA GLY A 538 -12.11 -1.28 -10.40
C GLY A 538 -12.22 -2.79 -10.60
N GLU A 539 -12.76 -3.28 -11.73
CA GLU A 539 -12.81 -4.73 -12.01
C GLU A 539 -11.46 -5.27 -12.47
N GLN A 540 -11.19 -6.54 -12.17
CA GLN A 540 -9.98 -7.19 -12.63
C GLN A 540 -10.05 -7.48 -14.13
N ASN A 541 -9.08 -6.96 -14.89
CA ASN A 541 -8.92 -7.28 -16.30
C ASN A 541 -8.13 -8.59 -16.45
N THR A 542 -6.91 -8.57 -15.92
CA THR A 542 -5.94 -9.66 -16.03
C THR A 542 -5.15 -9.77 -14.72
N ALA A 543 -4.87 -10.98 -14.29
CA ALA A 543 -3.97 -11.33 -13.21
C ALA A 543 -2.87 -12.23 -13.78
N TYR A 544 -1.62 -11.75 -13.73
CA TYR A 544 -0.46 -12.48 -14.20
C TYR A 544 0.34 -13.01 -13.01
N PHE A 545 0.41 -14.34 -12.89
CA PHE A 545 1.27 -15.02 -11.93
C PHE A 545 2.55 -15.49 -12.64
N PRO A 546 3.73 -14.93 -12.32
CA PRO A 546 4.99 -15.33 -12.91
C PRO A 546 5.29 -16.82 -12.67
N SER A 547 5.69 -17.52 -13.72
CA SER A 547 5.77 -18.97 -13.72
C SER A 547 6.81 -19.48 -12.73
N PHE A 548 7.91 -18.76 -12.55
CA PHE A 548 8.99 -19.12 -11.63
C PHE A 548 8.59 -19.08 -10.14
N LEU A 549 7.54 -18.34 -9.78
CA LEU A 549 7.04 -18.29 -8.38
C LEU A 549 6.36 -19.60 -7.95
N HIS A 550 6.17 -20.55 -8.86
CA HIS A 550 5.60 -21.86 -8.54
C HIS A 550 6.39 -22.61 -7.44
N GLU A 551 7.71 -22.41 -7.33
CA GLU A 551 8.54 -23.05 -6.31
C GLU A 551 8.25 -22.50 -4.90
N ARG A 552 7.77 -21.26 -4.81
CA ARG A 552 7.52 -20.53 -3.55
C ARG A 552 6.03 -20.42 -3.22
N ILE A 553 5.13 -21.05 -3.98
CA ILE A 553 3.69 -20.85 -3.80
C ILE A 553 3.19 -21.26 -2.40
N ASP A 554 3.78 -22.31 -1.80
CA ASP A 554 3.42 -22.68 -0.42
C ASP A 554 3.88 -21.61 0.58
N GLU A 555 5.08 -21.03 0.39
CA GLU A 555 5.58 -19.89 1.21
C GLU A 555 4.65 -18.68 1.09
N ILE A 556 4.30 -18.30 -0.15
CA ILE A 556 3.44 -17.16 -0.47
C ILE A 556 2.04 -17.34 0.14
N ALA A 557 1.49 -18.56 0.06
CA ALA A 557 0.10 -18.82 0.43
C ALA A 557 -0.11 -19.26 1.90
N HIS A 558 0.90 -19.73 2.64
CA HIS A 558 0.74 -20.27 4.02
C HIS A 558 1.44 -19.48 5.13
N SER A 559 2.21 -18.44 4.80
CA SER A 559 3.10 -17.84 5.79
C SER A 559 2.34 -17.06 6.87
N HIS A 560 2.56 -17.41 8.14
CA HIS A 560 2.07 -16.70 9.33
C HIS A 560 2.85 -15.39 9.61
N THR A 561 3.85 -15.09 8.78
CA THR A 561 4.56 -13.81 8.69
C THR A 561 4.48 -13.35 7.24
N HIS A 562 3.70 -12.31 6.95
CA HIS A 562 3.55 -11.82 5.58
C HIS A 562 4.90 -11.42 4.98
N GLN A 563 5.04 -11.58 3.68
CA GLN A 563 6.25 -11.24 2.94
C GLN A 563 5.90 -10.46 1.69
N LEU A 564 6.81 -9.58 1.29
CA LEU A 564 6.75 -8.89 -0.01
C LEU A 564 7.07 -9.88 -1.13
N VAL A 565 6.35 -9.82 -2.25
CA VAL A 565 6.57 -10.73 -3.41
C VAL A 565 6.78 -9.95 -4.71
N ILE A 566 5.78 -9.20 -5.19
CA ILE A 566 5.95 -8.25 -6.30
C ILE A 566 5.77 -6.84 -5.74
N ASP A 567 6.86 -6.25 -5.27
CA ASP A 567 6.85 -4.97 -4.53
C ASP A 567 7.84 -3.94 -5.10
N GLY A 568 8.23 -4.11 -6.37
CA GLY A 568 9.22 -3.28 -7.04
C GLY A 568 8.65 -2.14 -7.89
N LYS A 569 9.54 -1.53 -8.67
CA LYS A 569 9.23 -0.46 -9.61
C LYS A 569 8.55 -0.99 -10.87
N THR A 570 7.63 -0.18 -11.40
CA THR A 570 6.90 -0.45 -12.65
C THR A 570 6.99 0.77 -13.57
N ASN A 571 7.38 0.54 -14.83
CA ASN A 571 7.41 1.58 -15.86
C ASN A 571 6.90 1.02 -17.19
N ILE A 572 6.24 1.87 -17.97
CA ILE A 572 5.65 1.53 -19.28
C ILE A 572 6.16 2.53 -20.33
N SER A 573 6.33 2.03 -21.56
CA SER A 573 6.67 2.83 -22.73
C SER A 573 5.90 2.34 -23.96
N ASP A 574 5.57 3.27 -24.85
CA ASP A 574 5.16 2.97 -26.21
C ASP A 574 6.40 2.86 -27.10
N GLY A 575 6.42 1.94 -28.07
CA GLY A 575 7.55 1.80 -28.98
C GLY A 575 7.28 0.97 -30.22
N LEU A 576 8.22 1.06 -31.17
CA LEU A 576 8.24 0.23 -32.37
C LEU A 576 9.14 -0.98 -32.12
N VAL A 577 8.57 -2.18 -32.24
CA VAL A 577 9.19 -3.45 -31.89
C VAL A 577 9.08 -4.43 -33.05
N MET A 578 9.91 -5.48 -33.02
CA MET A 578 9.84 -6.58 -33.97
C MET A 578 9.12 -7.78 -33.37
N LYS A 579 8.06 -8.24 -34.04
CA LYS A 579 7.36 -9.49 -33.71
C LYS A 579 7.25 -10.34 -34.96
N GLU A 580 7.81 -11.56 -34.91
CA GLU A 580 7.73 -12.54 -36.00
C GLU A 580 8.14 -11.94 -37.37
N GLY A 581 9.23 -11.16 -37.40
CA GLY A 581 9.77 -10.56 -38.63
C GLY A 581 9.01 -9.33 -39.16
N ASN A 582 8.02 -8.83 -38.42
CA ASN A 582 7.21 -7.67 -38.78
C ASN A 582 7.33 -6.56 -37.73
N ASP A 583 7.13 -5.32 -38.17
CA ASP A 583 7.12 -4.14 -37.31
C ASP A 583 5.77 -4.01 -36.60
N TYR A 584 5.81 -3.80 -35.29
CA TYR A 584 4.64 -3.62 -34.43
C TYR A 584 4.81 -2.36 -33.57
N TYR A 585 3.72 -1.62 -33.40
CA TYR A 585 3.62 -0.65 -32.32
C TYR A 585 3.10 -1.37 -31.08
N ALA A 586 3.78 -1.20 -29.95
CA ALA A 586 3.44 -1.86 -28.70
C ALA A 586 3.58 -0.93 -27.50
N THR A 587 2.63 -1.04 -26.56
CA THR A 587 2.70 -0.52 -25.21
C THR A 587 3.27 -1.64 -24.34
N VAL A 588 4.51 -1.48 -23.88
CA VAL A 588 5.27 -2.47 -23.13
C VAL A 588 5.50 -1.97 -21.71
N GLY A 589 5.36 -2.83 -20.73
CA GLY A 589 5.69 -2.55 -19.34
C GLY A 589 6.64 -3.57 -18.74
N LEU A 590 7.49 -3.10 -17.82
CA LEU A 590 8.38 -3.92 -17.01
C LEU A 590 8.09 -3.67 -15.54
N SER A 591 8.11 -4.74 -14.74
CA SER A 591 8.02 -4.68 -13.28
C SER A 591 9.16 -5.47 -12.65
N SER A 592 9.67 -4.96 -11.53
CA SER A 592 10.62 -5.67 -10.67
C SER A 592 9.93 -6.21 -9.41
N LEU A 593 10.57 -7.15 -8.72
CA LEU A 593 10.02 -7.74 -7.49
C LEU A 593 10.37 -6.96 -6.22
N GLY A 594 11.29 -6.00 -6.27
CA GLY A 594 11.74 -5.26 -5.07
C GLY A 594 12.36 -6.21 -4.04
N ALA A 595 11.84 -6.20 -2.80
CA ALA A 595 12.25 -7.13 -1.75
C ALA A 595 11.90 -8.59 -2.05
N GLY A 596 10.88 -8.82 -2.87
CA GLY A 596 10.29 -10.15 -3.02
C GLY A 596 11.12 -11.11 -3.86
N GLY A 597 12.14 -10.65 -4.58
CA GLY A 597 13.04 -11.53 -5.31
C GLY A 597 13.92 -10.82 -6.34
N LYS A 598 14.86 -11.58 -6.90
CA LYS A 598 15.84 -11.12 -7.91
C LYS A 598 15.34 -11.42 -9.32
N ALA A 599 14.29 -10.71 -9.74
CA ALA A 599 13.69 -10.91 -11.05
C ALA A 599 13.10 -9.62 -11.65
N VAL A 600 12.97 -9.65 -12.99
CA VAL A 600 12.28 -8.65 -13.80
C VAL A 600 11.29 -9.37 -14.72
N ILE A 601 10.06 -8.87 -14.79
CA ILE A 601 9.00 -9.39 -15.64
C ILE A 601 8.61 -8.35 -16.68
N GLY A 602 8.43 -8.78 -17.94
CA GLY A 602 8.01 -7.93 -19.05
C GLY A 602 6.65 -8.36 -19.59
N TYR A 603 5.82 -7.39 -19.98
CA TYR A 603 4.47 -7.62 -20.49
C TYR A 603 4.07 -6.57 -21.53
N GLN A 604 3.19 -6.96 -22.44
CA GLN A 604 2.55 -6.07 -23.41
C GLN A 604 1.14 -5.74 -22.92
N LEU A 605 0.78 -4.46 -22.91
CA LEU A 605 -0.58 -4.00 -22.63
C LEU A 605 -1.44 -3.94 -23.89
N TYR A 606 -0.85 -3.47 -24.98
CA TYR A 606 -1.53 -3.30 -26.27
C TYR A 606 -0.53 -3.39 -27.43
N GLY A 607 -0.87 -4.09 -28.51
CA GLY A 607 0.03 -4.24 -29.66
C GLY A 607 -0.69 -4.32 -31.00
N LYS A 608 -0.16 -3.65 -32.02
CA LYS A 608 -0.72 -3.64 -33.37
C LYS A 608 0.39 -3.65 -34.43
N LYS A 609 0.21 -4.48 -35.47
CA LYS A 609 1.12 -4.52 -36.61
C LYS A 609 1.09 -3.20 -37.35
N ALA A 610 2.25 -2.64 -37.70
CA ALA A 610 2.35 -1.31 -38.31
C ALA A 610 1.55 -1.20 -39.63
N ALA A 611 1.56 -2.26 -40.45
CA ALA A 611 0.83 -2.31 -41.71
C ALA A 611 -0.71 -2.35 -41.57
N ASP A 612 -1.23 -2.63 -40.38
CA ASP A 612 -2.66 -2.83 -40.13
C ASP A 612 -3.35 -1.62 -39.46
N LEU A 613 -2.63 -0.49 -39.32
CA LEU A 613 -3.12 0.71 -38.61
C LEU A 613 -4.20 1.48 -39.36
N ASP A 614 -4.21 1.43 -40.70
CA ASP A 614 -4.97 2.37 -41.55
C ASP A 614 -6.51 2.20 -41.51
N ASN A 615 -7.04 1.16 -40.88
CA ASN A 615 -8.46 0.82 -41.01
C ASN A 615 -9.28 0.82 -39.71
N LEU A 616 -8.69 1.15 -38.55
CA LEU A 616 -9.34 1.01 -37.22
C LEU A 616 -10.06 -0.36 -37.00
N LYS A 617 -9.71 -1.38 -37.78
CA LYS A 617 -10.33 -2.72 -37.72
C LYS A 617 -9.87 -3.44 -36.45
N ILE A 618 -10.78 -4.23 -35.88
CA ILE A 618 -10.54 -5.16 -34.76
C ILE A 618 -9.71 -6.36 -35.27
N THR A 619 -8.42 -6.14 -35.52
CA THR A 619 -7.47 -7.21 -35.89
C THR A 619 -6.11 -6.94 -35.22
N GLY A 620 -5.91 -7.38 -33.98
CA GLY A 620 -4.67 -7.09 -33.25
C GLY A 620 -4.57 -7.81 -31.91
N ASP A 621 -3.43 -7.63 -31.23
CA ASP A 621 -3.22 -8.17 -29.88
C ASP A 621 -3.73 -7.15 -28.86
N THR A 622 -5.03 -7.21 -28.60
CA THR A 622 -5.77 -6.24 -27.77
C THR A 622 -5.78 -6.62 -26.29
N HIS A 623 -5.13 -7.72 -25.92
CA HIS A 623 -5.13 -8.25 -24.57
C HIS A 623 -3.75 -8.09 -23.94
N ILE A 624 -3.73 -8.11 -22.61
CA ILE A 624 -2.52 -8.05 -21.82
C ILE A 624 -1.82 -9.40 -21.89
N THR A 625 -0.55 -9.43 -22.28
CA THR A 625 0.22 -10.67 -22.50
C THR A 625 1.62 -10.60 -21.86
N PRO A 626 2.06 -11.62 -21.10
CA PRO A 626 3.44 -11.70 -20.63
C PRO A 626 4.40 -11.94 -21.80
N LEU A 627 5.54 -11.26 -21.77
CA LEU A 627 6.56 -11.31 -22.81
C LEU A 627 7.78 -12.15 -22.37
N PHE A 628 8.27 -11.92 -21.15
CA PHE A 628 9.45 -12.62 -20.63
C PHE A 628 9.55 -12.56 -19.09
N GLU A 629 10.38 -13.46 -18.55
CA GLU A 629 10.78 -13.52 -17.13
C GLU A 629 12.32 -13.61 -17.06
N ILE A 630 12.97 -12.60 -16.48
CA ILE A 630 14.41 -12.61 -16.18
C ILE A 630 14.57 -12.92 -14.69
N VAL A 631 15.25 -14.01 -14.35
CA VAL A 631 15.32 -14.54 -12.98
C VAL A 631 16.76 -14.85 -12.59
N ASN A 632 17.20 -14.39 -11.42
CA ASN A 632 18.52 -14.72 -10.83
C ASN A 632 18.39 -15.39 -9.45
N GLU A 633 17.32 -16.14 -9.24
CA GLU A 633 17.07 -16.93 -8.03
C GLU A 633 16.46 -18.29 -8.37
N GLY A 634 16.37 -19.17 -7.38
CA GLY A 634 15.89 -20.53 -7.58
C GLY A 634 16.79 -21.38 -8.49
N LYS A 635 16.22 -22.47 -9.02
CA LYS A 635 16.95 -23.47 -9.81
C LYS A 635 17.16 -23.07 -11.27
N LYS A 636 16.22 -22.30 -11.85
CA LYS A 636 16.28 -21.85 -13.25
C LYS A 636 16.61 -20.37 -13.30
N ARG A 637 17.86 -20.05 -13.63
CA ARG A 637 18.35 -18.67 -13.78
C ARG A 637 18.50 -18.30 -15.24
N THR A 638 18.19 -17.05 -15.58
CA THR A 638 18.36 -16.51 -16.93
C THR A 638 19.83 -16.24 -17.20
N SER A 639 20.35 -16.80 -18.29
CA SER A 639 21.75 -16.61 -18.68
C SER A 639 22.04 -15.14 -18.99
N GLY A 640 23.17 -14.62 -18.51
CA GLY A 640 23.63 -13.24 -18.72
C GLY A 640 23.21 -12.26 -17.62
N PHE A 641 22.39 -12.68 -16.66
CA PHE A 641 21.87 -11.83 -15.58
C PHE A 641 22.40 -12.23 -14.20
N GLN A 642 23.62 -12.77 -14.12
CA GLN A 642 24.18 -13.28 -12.86
C GLN A 642 24.40 -12.20 -11.80
N ASN A 643 24.53 -10.93 -12.21
CA ASN A 643 24.66 -9.78 -11.30
C ASN A 643 23.33 -9.12 -10.95
N LEU A 644 22.18 -9.61 -11.45
CA LEU A 644 20.87 -9.09 -11.08
C LEU A 644 20.60 -9.35 -9.59
N GLY A 645 20.33 -8.28 -8.85
CA GLY A 645 20.01 -8.29 -7.44
C GLY A 645 18.52 -8.05 -7.17
N TYR A 646 18.20 -7.65 -5.95
CA TYR A 646 16.89 -7.10 -5.57
C TYR A 646 16.74 -5.74 -6.24
N SER A 647 16.07 -5.73 -7.39
CA SER A 647 15.93 -4.52 -8.19
C SER A 647 14.83 -3.65 -7.63
N TYR A 648 15.24 -2.53 -7.02
CA TYR A 648 14.42 -1.35 -6.78
C TYR A 648 14.65 -0.28 -7.85
N SER A 649 15.41 -0.60 -8.91
CA SER A 649 15.63 0.28 -10.04
C SER A 649 14.35 0.39 -10.86
N GLY A 650 13.95 1.62 -11.19
CA GLY A 650 13.03 1.88 -12.29
C GLY A 650 13.68 1.59 -13.65
N PHE A 651 12.85 1.57 -14.69
CA PHE A 651 13.24 1.27 -16.07
C PHE A 651 13.15 2.52 -16.95
N GLN A 652 14.22 2.81 -17.67
CA GLN A 652 14.25 3.84 -18.70
C GLN A 652 14.13 3.21 -20.08
N PHE A 653 13.33 3.78 -20.96
CA PHE A 653 13.11 3.27 -22.31
C PHE A 653 13.55 4.27 -23.37
N PHE A 654 14.00 3.75 -24.50
CA PHE A 654 14.22 4.53 -25.71
C PHE A 654 14.02 3.66 -26.95
N ASN A 655 13.61 4.31 -28.04
CA ASN A 655 13.32 3.66 -29.31
C ASN A 655 14.56 3.74 -30.21
N HIS A 656 15.28 2.63 -30.33
CA HIS A 656 16.53 2.50 -31.06
C HIS A 656 16.34 1.83 -32.42
N MET A 657 17.31 2.03 -33.31
CA MET A 657 17.41 1.30 -34.57
C MET A 657 18.61 0.35 -34.47
N ASN A 658 18.38 -0.96 -34.45
CA ASN A 658 19.47 -1.94 -34.29
C ASN A 658 20.23 -2.11 -35.62
N PRO A 659 21.49 -1.64 -35.72
CA PRO A 659 22.27 -1.69 -36.97
C PRO A 659 22.82 -3.10 -37.28
N LYS A 660 22.83 -4.01 -36.29
CA LYS A 660 23.36 -5.38 -36.42
C LYS A 660 22.31 -6.38 -36.92
N SER A 661 21.06 -5.96 -37.06
CA SER A 661 19.98 -6.76 -37.64
C SER A 661 20.16 -6.88 -39.16
N ALA A 662 19.92 -8.06 -39.73
CA ALA A 662 20.02 -8.31 -41.17
C ALA A 662 19.12 -7.38 -42.03
N ARG A 663 18.11 -6.74 -41.42
CA ARG A 663 17.23 -5.77 -42.07
C ARG A 663 17.35 -4.34 -41.50
N THR A 664 18.23 -4.07 -40.54
CA THR A 664 18.19 -2.84 -39.71
C THR A 664 16.79 -2.62 -39.13
N SER A 665 16.54 -3.15 -37.93
CA SER A 665 15.19 -3.25 -37.37
C SER A 665 14.97 -2.34 -36.16
N PRO A 666 13.75 -1.79 -35.99
CA PRO A 666 13.41 -1.01 -34.82
C PRO A 666 13.44 -1.88 -33.55
N GLN A 667 13.89 -1.29 -32.44
CA GLN A 667 14.03 -1.95 -31.16
C GLN A 667 13.68 -1.00 -30.02
N LEU A 668 12.72 -1.39 -29.18
CA LEU A 668 12.49 -0.72 -27.90
C LEU A 668 13.50 -1.27 -26.88
N VAL A 669 14.40 -0.41 -26.39
CA VAL A 669 15.42 -0.79 -25.43
C VAL A 669 15.00 -0.35 -24.03
N ALA A 670 15.12 -1.25 -23.05
CA ALA A 670 14.98 -0.92 -21.63
C ALA A 670 16.36 -0.89 -20.95
N LEU A 671 16.60 0.12 -20.13
CA LEU A 671 17.83 0.35 -19.36
C LEU A 671 17.50 0.49 -17.87
N PHE A 672 18.14 -0.32 -17.02
CA PHE A 672 17.94 -0.31 -15.57
C PHE A 672 19.21 -0.72 -14.82
N GLY A 673 19.31 -0.31 -13.56
CA GLY A 673 20.38 -0.77 -12.66
C GLY A 673 20.11 -2.17 -12.14
N ASN A 674 21.17 -2.93 -11.88
CA ASN A 674 21.06 -4.32 -11.44
C ASN A 674 20.47 -4.50 -10.02
N GLY A 675 20.28 -3.43 -9.25
CA GLY A 675 19.86 -3.53 -7.85
C GLY A 675 20.94 -4.13 -6.95
N PHE A 676 20.62 -4.31 -5.67
CA PHE A 676 21.59 -4.73 -4.65
C PHE A 676 21.44 -6.18 -4.20
N GLY A 677 22.37 -6.66 -3.39
CA GLY A 677 22.32 -8.03 -2.86
C GLY A 677 22.65 -9.11 -3.90
N SER A 678 23.30 -8.75 -5.00
CA SER A 678 23.92 -9.71 -5.91
C SER A 678 25.14 -10.36 -5.23
N ALA A 679 25.40 -11.64 -5.52
CA ALA A 679 26.49 -12.38 -4.86
C ALA A 679 27.88 -11.79 -5.15
N SER A 680 28.01 -11.04 -6.24
CA SER A 680 29.26 -10.43 -6.70
C SER A 680 29.49 -9.01 -6.16
N ASN A 681 28.49 -8.39 -5.50
CA ASN A 681 28.52 -7.01 -5.00
C ASN A 681 28.85 -5.95 -6.08
N VAL A 682 28.54 -6.27 -7.34
CA VAL A 682 28.81 -5.45 -8.52
C VAL A 682 27.69 -4.43 -8.72
N SER A 683 28.06 -3.21 -9.15
CA SER A 683 27.13 -2.25 -9.74
C SER A 683 27.22 -2.29 -11.26
N SER A 684 26.10 -2.62 -11.91
CA SER A 684 26.00 -2.69 -13.36
C SER A 684 24.67 -2.18 -13.88
N LEU A 685 24.69 -1.67 -15.11
CA LEU A 685 23.49 -1.36 -15.88
C LEU A 685 23.20 -2.51 -16.84
N TYR A 686 21.93 -2.89 -16.95
CA TYR A 686 21.44 -3.80 -17.98
C TYR A 686 20.71 -3.02 -19.07
N LEU A 687 21.06 -3.31 -20.32
CA LEU A 687 20.30 -2.94 -21.50
C LEU A 687 19.71 -4.21 -22.09
N ILE A 688 18.40 -4.23 -22.27
CA ILE A 688 17.68 -5.39 -22.84
C ILE A 688 16.74 -4.94 -23.95
N ASP A 689 16.40 -5.86 -24.84
CA ASP A 689 15.24 -5.70 -25.69
C ASP A 689 13.99 -5.75 -24.82
N ALA A 690 13.24 -4.65 -24.76
CA ALA A 690 12.07 -4.54 -23.90
C ALA A 690 10.91 -5.44 -24.36
N TYR A 691 10.93 -5.93 -25.60
CA TYR A 691 9.90 -6.81 -26.11
C TYR A 691 10.23 -8.29 -25.89
N THR A 692 11.49 -8.69 -26.03
CA THR A 692 11.88 -10.11 -25.92
C THR A 692 12.57 -10.48 -24.61
N GLY A 693 13.06 -9.50 -23.86
CA GLY A 693 13.87 -9.69 -22.65
C GLY A 693 15.31 -10.13 -22.92
N ASP A 694 15.73 -10.17 -24.18
CA ASP A 694 17.08 -10.60 -24.53
C ASP A 694 18.11 -9.54 -24.13
N LEU A 695 19.23 -9.99 -23.55
CA LEU A 695 20.31 -9.12 -23.12
C LEU A 695 20.99 -8.47 -24.34
N ILE A 696 20.97 -7.14 -24.40
CA ILE A 696 21.74 -6.36 -25.36
C ILE A 696 23.14 -6.11 -24.81
N LYS A 697 23.23 -5.61 -23.57
CA LYS A 697 24.50 -5.27 -22.93
C LYS A 697 24.38 -5.26 -21.41
N GLU A 698 25.42 -5.72 -20.73
CA GLU A 698 25.69 -5.37 -19.34
C GLU A 698 26.89 -4.41 -19.29
N VAL A 699 26.74 -3.30 -18.57
CA VAL A 699 27.79 -2.29 -18.36
C VAL A 699 28.19 -2.31 -16.89
N ILE A 700 29.39 -2.80 -16.59
CA ILE A 700 29.93 -2.83 -15.23
C ILE A 700 30.44 -1.43 -14.86
N LEU A 701 29.77 -0.77 -13.91
CA LEU A 701 30.16 0.54 -13.40
C LEU A 701 31.28 0.43 -12.37
N ASN A 702 31.12 -0.52 -11.44
CA ASN A 702 32.05 -0.75 -10.35
C ASN A 702 31.90 -2.20 -9.84
N LYS A 703 33.03 -2.90 -9.66
CA LYS A 703 33.03 -4.29 -9.19
C LYS A 703 32.71 -4.44 -7.70
N GLN A 704 32.73 -3.34 -6.95
CA GLN A 704 32.42 -3.27 -5.52
C GLN A 704 31.49 -2.10 -5.22
N GLY A 705 30.52 -1.83 -6.10
CA GLY A 705 29.59 -0.71 -5.96
C GLY A 705 28.27 -1.06 -5.26
N GLY A 706 28.05 -2.32 -4.87
CA GLY A 706 26.88 -2.74 -4.11
C GLY A 706 25.59 -2.90 -4.92
N GLY A 707 25.58 -2.47 -6.18
CA GLY A 707 24.40 -2.46 -7.06
C GLY A 707 24.15 -1.07 -7.64
N ALA A 708 23.70 -0.99 -8.89
CA ALA A 708 23.26 0.25 -9.50
C ALA A 708 21.77 0.51 -9.23
N ALA A 709 21.43 1.77 -8.96
CA ALA A 709 20.07 2.23 -8.69
C ALA A 709 19.34 2.66 -9.98
N THR A 710 18.24 3.41 -9.85
CA THR A 710 17.46 3.90 -11.01
C THR A 710 18.28 4.91 -11.83
N PRO A 711 18.51 4.66 -13.13
CA PRO A 711 19.26 5.55 -14.00
C PRO A 711 18.37 6.66 -14.59
N THR A 712 19.02 7.72 -15.06
CA THR A 712 18.44 8.73 -15.95
C THR A 712 19.17 8.72 -17.29
N ILE A 713 18.42 8.70 -18.38
CA ILE A 713 18.97 8.67 -19.74
C ILE A 713 18.77 10.01 -20.47
N ILE A 714 19.74 10.36 -21.30
CA ILE A 714 19.67 11.42 -22.32
C ILE A 714 19.83 10.74 -23.66
N VAL A 715 18.89 11.01 -24.58
CA VAL A 715 18.91 10.54 -25.97
C VAL A 715 19.11 11.69 -26.95
N LYS A 716 19.63 11.39 -28.13
CA LYS A 716 19.80 12.35 -29.23
C LYS A 716 19.22 11.81 -30.53
N ASP A 717 18.99 12.71 -31.48
CA ASP A 717 18.72 12.34 -32.87
C ASP A 717 20.06 12.13 -33.59
N ALA A 718 20.26 10.92 -34.09
CA ALA A 718 21.48 10.50 -34.79
C ALA A 718 21.32 10.49 -36.32
N GLY A 719 20.22 11.01 -36.86
CA GLY A 719 19.94 11.00 -38.31
C GLY A 719 19.41 9.66 -38.84
N LEU A 720 19.06 8.72 -37.96
CA LEU A 720 18.45 7.42 -38.30
C LEU A 720 16.93 7.40 -38.12
N ASN A 721 16.30 8.56 -37.95
CA ASN A 721 14.87 8.73 -37.66
C ASN A 721 14.38 8.11 -36.32
N MET A 722 15.28 7.57 -35.51
CA MET A 722 15.03 6.96 -34.19
C MET A 722 15.94 7.58 -33.13
N GLN A 723 15.68 7.29 -31.85
CA GLN A 723 16.49 7.77 -30.72
C GLN A 723 17.82 7.00 -30.63
N GLN A 724 18.89 7.71 -30.28
CA GLN A 724 20.17 7.13 -29.87
C GLN A 724 20.44 7.47 -28.41
N LEU A 725 20.87 6.50 -27.61
CA LEU A 725 21.36 6.74 -26.26
C LEU A 725 22.65 7.57 -26.30
N ASP A 726 22.68 8.71 -25.63
CA ASP A 726 23.86 9.59 -25.54
C ASP A 726 24.56 9.39 -24.19
N LYS A 727 23.82 9.63 -23.10
CA LYS A 727 24.37 9.63 -21.73
C LYS A 727 23.43 8.96 -20.74
N VAL A 728 24.02 8.37 -19.71
CA VAL A 728 23.31 7.82 -18.56
C VAL A 728 23.93 8.36 -17.28
N TYR A 729 23.09 8.87 -16.37
CA TYR A 729 23.47 9.22 -15.00
C TYR A 729 22.84 8.25 -14.02
N VAL A 730 23.63 7.67 -13.12
CA VAL A 730 23.15 6.62 -12.21
C VAL A 730 23.93 6.59 -10.91
N GLY A 731 23.21 6.43 -9.80
CA GLY A 731 23.78 6.21 -8.47
C GLY A 731 24.03 4.73 -8.16
N ASP A 732 24.86 4.44 -7.17
CA ASP A 732 25.01 3.09 -6.59
C ASP A 732 24.77 3.06 -5.07
N TYR A 733 24.62 1.85 -4.53
CA TYR A 733 24.36 1.63 -3.10
C TYR A 733 25.58 1.89 -2.20
N GLU A 734 26.76 2.12 -2.78
CA GLU A 734 27.98 2.56 -2.09
C GLU A 734 28.20 4.09 -2.14
N GLY A 735 27.27 4.83 -2.76
CA GLY A 735 27.26 6.29 -2.77
C GLY A 735 28.06 6.96 -3.88
N HIS A 736 28.27 6.28 -5.00
CA HIS A 736 28.89 6.84 -6.20
C HIS A 736 27.82 7.30 -7.20
N LEU A 737 28.06 8.42 -7.87
CA LEU A 737 27.31 8.85 -9.04
C LEU A 737 28.18 8.69 -10.29
N TYR A 738 27.67 8.00 -11.30
CA TYR A 738 28.36 7.76 -12.57
C TYR A 738 27.70 8.50 -13.73
N LYS A 739 28.51 8.83 -14.72
CA LYS A 739 28.10 9.16 -16.09
C LYS A 739 28.65 8.09 -17.03
N VAL A 740 27.79 7.56 -17.88
CA VAL A 740 28.17 6.61 -18.93
C VAL A 740 27.78 7.19 -20.28
N THR A 741 28.67 7.10 -21.27
CA THR A 741 28.42 7.57 -22.64
C THR A 741 28.45 6.40 -23.62
N PHE A 742 27.68 6.51 -24.71
CA PHE A 742 27.48 5.43 -25.67
C PHE A 742 27.64 5.88 -27.12
N ASP A 743 28.14 4.97 -27.95
CA ASP A 743 28.16 5.14 -29.40
C ASP A 743 26.79 4.76 -30.02
N ALA A 744 26.71 4.77 -31.36
CA ALA A 744 25.48 4.45 -32.09
C ALA A 744 25.10 2.97 -32.06
N GLU A 745 26.03 2.08 -31.68
CA GLU A 745 25.82 0.63 -31.57
C GLU A 745 25.59 0.18 -30.12
N LEU A 746 25.42 1.15 -29.21
CA LEU A 746 25.29 0.94 -27.76
C LEU A 746 26.55 0.33 -27.11
N ASN A 747 27.72 0.47 -27.74
CA ASN A 747 28.98 0.21 -27.06
C ASN A 747 29.27 1.35 -26.07
N THR A 748 29.91 1.00 -24.96
CA THR A 748 30.28 1.97 -23.93
C THR A 748 31.54 2.72 -24.35
N ASP A 749 31.42 4.03 -24.55
CA ASP A 749 32.55 4.90 -24.88
C ASP A 749 33.37 5.25 -23.63
N SER A 750 32.68 5.65 -22.55
CA SER A 750 33.32 6.03 -21.30
C SER A 750 32.44 5.79 -20.09
N ILE A 751 33.08 5.50 -18.96
CA ILE A 751 32.46 5.44 -17.63
C ILE A 751 33.24 6.39 -16.73
N GLN A 752 32.55 7.39 -16.18
CA GLN A 752 33.15 8.41 -15.32
C GLN A 752 32.41 8.47 -13.98
N THR A 753 33.13 8.33 -12.87
CA THR A 753 32.57 8.63 -11.55
C THR A 753 32.59 10.15 -11.33
N LEU A 754 31.41 10.77 -11.27
CA LEU A 754 31.27 12.22 -11.08
C LEU A 754 31.35 12.63 -9.60
N PHE A 755 30.81 11.81 -8.71
CA PHE A 755 30.69 12.14 -7.29
C PHE A 755 30.85 10.90 -6.40
N LYS A 756 31.37 11.11 -5.19
CA LYS A 756 31.47 10.13 -4.10
C LYS A 756 30.89 10.71 -2.81
N ALA A 757 29.82 10.11 -2.31
CA ALA A 757 29.22 10.44 -1.03
C ALA A 757 30.17 10.10 0.13
N PRO A 758 30.06 10.78 1.28
CA PRO A 758 30.79 10.41 2.48
C PRO A 758 30.44 8.98 2.89
N LYS A 759 31.44 8.16 3.20
CA LYS A 759 31.21 6.82 3.73
C LYS A 759 30.58 6.90 5.12
N THR A 760 29.42 6.28 5.25
CA THR A 760 28.69 6.07 6.51
C THR A 760 28.53 4.57 6.74
N ALA A 761 27.59 4.15 7.61
CA ALA A 761 27.22 2.73 7.72
C ALA A 761 26.85 2.16 6.33
N LYS A 762 27.10 0.86 6.12
CA LYS A 762 26.84 0.16 4.84
C LYS A 762 25.42 0.47 4.35
N GLY A 763 25.26 0.85 3.08
CA GLY A 763 23.96 1.23 2.48
C GLY A 763 23.44 2.64 2.80
N GLN A 764 23.88 3.30 3.89
CA GLN A 764 23.40 4.65 4.23
C GLN A 764 24.01 5.76 3.35
N SER A 765 25.10 5.46 2.65
CA SER A 765 25.69 6.36 1.65
C SER A 765 25.01 6.25 0.28
N ALA A 766 24.08 5.31 0.11
CA ALA A 766 23.48 4.97 -1.18
C ALA A 766 22.87 6.18 -1.89
N ILE A 767 23.07 6.25 -3.20
CA ILE A 767 22.32 7.12 -4.10
C ILE A 767 21.29 6.23 -4.80
N SER A 768 20.15 6.03 -4.14
CA SER A 768 19.17 5.00 -4.51
C SER A 768 18.03 5.49 -5.43
N VAL A 769 17.80 6.80 -5.49
CA VAL A 769 16.73 7.41 -6.29
C VAL A 769 17.23 7.81 -7.68
N GLN A 770 16.31 7.97 -8.62
CA GLN A 770 16.63 8.44 -9.97
C GLN A 770 17.18 9.89 -9.92
N PRO A 771 18.39 10.17 -10.44
CA PRO A 771 18.89 11.54 -10.54
C PRO A 771 18.05 12.39 -11.49
N LEU A 772 17.78 13.64 -11.14
CA LEU A 772 17.14 14.61 -12.04
C LEU A 772 18.21 15.37 -12.83
N VAL A 773 18.06 15.51 -14.14
CA VAL A 773 19.02 16.23 -15.00
C VAL A 773 18.36 17.45 -15.68
N ILE A 774 18.99 18.61 -15.59
CA ILE A 774 18.49 19.86 -16.17
C ILE A 774 19.60 20.50 -16.97
N ARG A 775 19.32 20.82 -18.23
CA ARG A 775 20.25 21.58 -19.07
C ARG A 775 20.38 23.01 -18.58
N ASP A 776 21.60 23.52 -18.53
CA ASP A 776 21.83 24.93 -18.24
C ASP A 776 21.28 25.80 -19.39
N PRO A 777 20.35 26.74 -19.13
CA PRO A 777 19.69 27.51 -20.17
C PRO A 777 20.64 28.47 -20.90
N ASN A 778 21.78 28.82 -20.27
CA ASN A 778 22.76 29.73 -20.84
C ASN A 778 23.93 29.01 -21.50
N LYS A 779 24.07 27.69 -21.30
CA LYS A 779 25.23 26.90 -21.75
C LYS A 779 24.79 25.52 -22.25
N ASN A 780 24.77 25.38 -23.56
CA ASN A 780 24.25 24.21 -24.26
C ASN A 780 24.88 22.85 -23.88
N ASP A 781 26.13 22.82 -23.39
CA ASP A 781 26.83 21.57 -23.08
C ASP A 781 26.91 21.25 -21.58
N ILE A 782 26.35 22.10 -20.71
CA ILE A 782 26.39 21.91 -19.26
C ILE A 782 25.05 21.37 -18.76
N HIS A 783 25.15 20.32 -17.95
CA HIS A 783 23.99 19.70 -17.31
C HIS A 783 24.14 19.79 -15.80
N TRP A 784 23.07 20.16 -15.13
CA TRP A 784 22.94 20.05 -13.68
C TRP A 784 22.32 18.71 -13.32
N VAL A 785 22.95 18.01 -12.38
CA VAL A 785 22.49 16.69 -11.92
C VAL A 785 22.14 16.80 -10.43
N TYR A 786 20.87 16.55 -10.10
CA TYR A 786 20.32 16.64 -8.76
C TYR A 786 19.97 15.26 -8.23
N PHE A 787 20.40 14.96 -7.01
CA PHE A 787 20.25 13.66 -6.38
C PHE A 787 20.35 13.82 -4.86
N GLY A 788 20.24 12.72 -4.13
CA GLY A 788 20.45 12.71 -2.69
C GLY A 788 20.86 11.35 -2.19
N THR A 789 21.31 11.31 -0.94
CA THR A 789 21.68 10.06 -0.28
C THR A 789 20.53 9.51 0.55
N GLY A 790 20.40 8.20 0.64
CA GLY A 790 19.39 7.53 1.45
C GLY A 790 18.88 6.24 0.84
N LEU A 791 18.16 5.46 1.65
CA LEU A 791 17.53 4.20 1.26
C LEU A 791 16.24 4.01 2.07
N ASN A 792 15.28 3.28 1.50
CA ASN A 792 14.11 2.77 2.22
C ASN A 792 13.86 1.31 1.78
N ALA A 793 14.72 0.41 2.24
CA ALA A 793 14.65 -1.00 1.87
C ALA A 793 15.10 -1.96 2.98
N SER A 794 15.65 -1.48 4.09
CA SER A 794 16.13 -2.32 5.20
C SER A 794 15.72 -1.75 6.55
N MET A 795 14.90 -2.47 7.30
CA MET A 795 14.57 -2.15 8.68
C MET A 795 15.82 -2.03 9.56
N GLU A 796 16.85 -2.83 9.32
CA GLU A 796 18.08 -2.80 10.13
C GLU A 796 18.86 -1.50 9.92
N LEU A 797 18.93 -1.01 8.68
CA LEU A 797 19.69 0.18 8.34
C LEU A 797 18.87 1.46 8.43
N ASP A 798 17.59 1.39 8.08
CA ASP A 798 16.72 2.54 7.93
C ASP A 798 15.96 2.88 9.22
N ARG A 799 16.12 2.06 10.27
CA ARG A 799 15.65 2.32 11.64
C ARG A 799 16.79 2.25 12.66
N GLY A 800 16.47 2.48 13.94
CA GLY A 800 17.43 2.27 15.01
C GLY A 800 18.60 3.24 14.96
N LYS A 801 19.69 2.88 15.65
CA LYS A 801 20.91 3.68 15.68
C LYS A 801 21.62 3.77 14.32
N ASN A 802 21.40 2.79 13.45
CA ASN A 802 22.03 2.72 12.13
C ASN A 802 21.48 3.80 11.17
N SER A 803 20.24 4.25 11.37
CA SER A 803 19.64 5.31 10.55
C SER A 803 20.11 6.71 10.94
N LEU A 804 20.75 6.88 12.10
CA LEU A 804 21.15 8.17 12.66
C LEU A 804 22.42 8.72 12.00
N VAL A 805 22.35 8.97 10.70
CA VAL A 805 23.41 9.60 9.92
C VAL A 805 22.91 10.86 9.22
N THR A 806 23.82 11.73 8.83
CA THR A 806 23.48 12.90 8.02
C THR A 806 23.48 12.54 6.53
N HIS A 807 22.29 12.56 5.94
CA HIS A 807 22.11 12.52 4.49
C HIS A 807 22.09 13.93 3.88
N ASN A 808 22.26 13.99 2.57
CA ASN A 808 22.40 15.25 1.84
C ASN A 808 21.55 15.25 0.57
N LEU A 809 20.98 16.40 0.24
CA LEU A 809 20.54 16.74 -1.12
C LEU A 809 21.72 17.39 -1.85
N ILE A 810 21.94 17.02 -3.10
CA ILE A 810 23.17 17.35 -3.81
C ILE A 810 22.83 17.76 -5.24
N ALA A 811 23.48 18.81 -5.72
CA ALA A 811 23.46 19.24 -7.12
C ALA A 811 24.88 19.44 -7.62
N ILE A 812 25.23 18.85 -8.76
CA ILE A 812 26.53 19.04 -9.41
C ILE A 812 26.38 19.55 -10.84
N LYS A 813 27.37 20.30 -11.31
CA LYS A 813 27.50 20.68 -12.72
C LYS A 813 28.40 19.68 -13.44
N ASP A 814 27.86 18.98 -14.43
CA ASP A 814 28.66 18.21 -15.38
C ASP A 814 29.25 19.17 -16.43
N ILE A 815 30.57 19.34 -16.39
CA ILE A 815 31.34 20.23 -17.27
C ILE A 815 32.28 19.36 -18.12
N PRO A 816 32.14 19.34 -19.46
CA PRO A 816 32.80 18.37 -20.36
C PRO A 816 34.34 18.27 -20.36
N ALA A 817 35.08 19.05 -19.58
CA ALA A 817 36.55 19.09 -19.60
C ALA A 817 37.23 19.20 -18.21
N ALA A 818 36.47 19.10 -17.10
CA ALA A 818 36.96 19.55 -15.79
C ALA A 818 37.01 18.47 -14.68
N MET A 819 37.02 17.18 -15.00
CA MET A 819 37.00 16.10 -13.99
C MET A 819 38.16 15.11 -14.15
N SER A 820 39.28 15.38 -13.48
CA SER A 820 40.38 14.43 -13.27
C SER A 820 40.15 13.50 -12.07
N SER A 821 39.26 13.86 -11.14
CA SER A 821 38.88 13.08 -9.97
C SER A 821 37.39 13.26 -9.60
N PRO A 822 36.75 12.26 -8.95
CA PRO A 822 35.36 12.38 -8.50
C PRO A 822 35.19 13.49 -7.45
N LEU A 823 34.11 14.27 -7.55
CA LEU A 823 33.75 15.30 -6.59
C LEU A 823 33.35 14.68 -5.24
N GLN A 824 33.59 15.41 -4.16
CA GLN A 824 33.12 15.15 -2.81
C GLN A 824 32.37 16.38 -2.27
N LEU A 825 31.71 16.26 -1.11
CA LEU A 825 30.96 17.40 -0.53
C LEU A 825 31.82 18.65 -0.32
N LYS A 826 33.11 18.50 0.02
CA LYS A 826 34.06 19.61 0.20
C LYS A 826 34.30 20.42 -1.08
N ASP A 827 33.99 19.85 -2.25
CA ASP A 827 34.17 20.50 -3.55
C ASP A 827 32.91 21.26 -3.99
N LEU A 828 31.85 21.25 -3.17
CA LEU A 828 30.56 21.87 -3.42
C LEU A 828 30.26 22.98 -2.41
N ASN A 829 29.42 23.94 -2.78
CA ASN A 829 28.98 24.95 -1.82
C ASN A 829 27.99 24.32 -0.83
N ARG A 830 28.30 24.41 0.47
CA ARG A 830 27.40 23.99 1.54
C ARG A 830 26.27 25.00 1.70
N GLY A 831 25.04 24.52 1.74
CA GLY A 831 23.89 25.27 2.22
C GLY A 831 23.41 24.82 3.59
N ASP A 832 22.41 25.53 4.10
CA ASP A 832 21.77 25.30 5.39
C ASP A 832 20.26 25.16 5.21
N LEU A 833 19.70 24.12 5.82
CA LEU A 833 18.26 23.86 5.87
C LEU A 833 17.76 24.10 7.30
N LYS A 834 16.80 25.01 7.47
CA LYS A 834 16.33 25.46 8.79
C LYS A 834 14.82 25.71 8.82
N TYR A 835 14.21 25.53 10.00
CA TYR A 835 12.84 25.96 10.23
C TYR A 835 12.75 27.50 10.34
N ILE A 836 11.71 28.08 9.76
CA ILE A 836 11.39 29.49 9.93
C ILE A 836 10.59 29.65 11.22
N GLY A 837 11.11 30.43 12.17
CA GLY A 837 10.44 30.66 13.45
C GLY A 837 10.65 29.52 14.44
N LYS A 838 9.57 28.78 14.79
CA LYS A 838 9.65 27.68 15.76
C LYS A 838 9.96 26.37 15.05
N LYS A 839 11.00 25.67 15.50
CA LYS A 839 11.24 24.26 15.12
C LYS A 839 10.19 23.33 15.78
N PRO A 840 9.94 22.14 15.21
CA PRO A 840 9.12 21.13 15.86
C PRO A 840 9.67 20.81 17.25
N TYR A 841 8.77 20.78 18.23
CA TYR A 841 9.06 20.11 19.48
C TYR A 841 8.85 18.62 19.30
N LEU A 842 9.44 17.87 20.20
CA LEU A 842 9.33 16.44 20.29
C LEU A 842 7.90 15.88 20.29
N ASP A 843 7.01 16.51 21.06
CA ASP A 843 5.59 16.15 21.10
C ASP A 843 4.88 16.37 19.75
N ASP A 844 5.44 17.24 18.91
CA ASP A 844 4.89 17.52 17.60
C ASP A 844 5.07 16.32 16.65
N TYR A 845 6.03 15.41 16.89
CA TYR A 845 6.12 14.15 16.12
C TYR A 845 4.97 13.20 16.37
N LEU A 846 4.27 13.29 17.51
CA LEU A 846 3.14 12.40 17.83
C LEU A 846 1.83 12.84 17.17
N THR A 847 1.79 14.00 16.54
CA THR A 847 0.59 14.55 15.91
C THR A 847 0.96 15.16 14.57
N TYR A 848 0.08 15.05 13.58
CA TYR A 848 0.34 15.68 12.30
C TYR A 848 0.42 17.20 12.44
N LYS A 849 1.58 17.78 12.15
CA LYS A 849 1.81 19.22 12.08
C LYS A 849 2.73 19.59 10.93
N THR A 850 2.62 20.83 10.48
CA THR A 850 3.45 21.41 9.43
C THR A 850 4.26 22.59 9.95
N TYR A 851 5.49 22.71 9.48
CA TYR A 851 6.42 23.78 9.86
C TYR A 851 7.05 24.38 8.61
N PRO A 852 7.10 25.71 8.46
CA PRO A 852 7.77 26.34 7.32
C PRO A 852 9.28 26.10 7.38
N VAL A 853 9.88 25.78 6.23
CA VAL A 853 11.31 25.48 6.10
C VAL A 853 11.96 26.38 5.05
N GLU A 854 13.21 26.75 5.28
CA GLU A 854 14.03 27.51 4.34
C GLU A 854 15.36 26.80 4.09
N ALA A 855 15.70 26.66 2.82
CA ALA A 855 17.06 26.41 2.35
C ALA A 855 17.72 27.74 1.95
N ASP A 856 18.92 27.98 2.47
CA ASP A 856 19.79 29.08 2.08
C ASP A 856 21.19 28.53 1.74
N LEU A 857 21.90 29.21 0.83
CA LEU A 857 23.28 28.84 0.46
C LEU A 857 24.24 29.92 0.94
N GLN A 858 25.36 29.50 1.54
CA GLN A 858 26.47 30.39 1.87
C GLN A 858 27.08 30.94 0.56
N GLU A 859 27.36 32.25 0.48
CA GLU A 859 27.88 32.88 -0.74
C GLU A 859 29.28 32.32 -1.11
N SER A 860 29.27 31.49 -2.17
CA SER A 860 30.32 30.92 -3.04
C SER A 860 31.80 30.89 -2.62
N HIS A 861 32.38 29.68 -2.62
CA HIS A 861 33.78 29.43 -3.03
C HIS A 861 33.94 28.42 -4.20
N SER A 862 32.92 27.60 -4.55
CA SER A 862 32.99 26.59 -5.62
C SER A 862 32.02 26.86 -6.78
N GLN A 863 32.48 26.67 -8.02
CA GLN A 863 31.65 26.75 -9.23
C GLN A 863 31.04 25.40 -9.66
N ARG A 864 31.23 24.33 -8.88
CA ARG A 864 30.94 22.94 -9.30
C ARG A 864 29.60 22.39 -8.85
N GLY A 865 28.88 23.09 -7.98
CA GLY A 865 27.56 22.68 -7.49
C GLY A 865 27.32 23.10 -6.04
N TRP A 866 26.31 22.50 -5.42
CA TRP A 866 25.90 22.76 -4.04
C TRP A 866 25.39 21.50 -3.35
N TYR A 867 25.32 21.51 -2.02
CA TYR A 867 24.65 20.47 -1.24
C TYR A 867 23.94 21.05 -0.01
N LEU A 868 22.85 20.41 0.39
CA LEU A 868 22.06 20.72 1.58
C LEU A 868 22.06 19.52 2.53
N PRO A 869 22.72 19.60 3.69
CA PRO A 869 22.57 18.62 4.75
C PRO A 869 21.13 18.58 5.27
N LEU A 870 20.57 17.38 5.41
CA LEU A 870 19.22 17.17 5.96
C LEU A 870 19.28 17.15 7.50
N THR A 871 19.51 18.32 8.09
CA THR A 871 19.79 18.49 9.53
C THR A 871 18.85 19.47 10.24
N ALA A 872 17.73 19.87 9.62
CA ALA A 872 16.83 20.88 10.19
C ALA A 872 16.19 20.43 11.52
N ASP A 873 15.88 19.14 11.66
CA ASP A 873 15.36 18.52 12.88
C ASP A 873 16.47 18.24 13.92
N GLY A 874 17.73 18.41 13.53
CA GLY A 874 18.90 18.02 14.31
C GLY A 874 19.92 17.26 13.46
N ASN A 875 21.16 17.20 13.94
CA ASN A 875 22.17 16.33 13.34
C ASN A 875 21.79 14.86 13.58
N ASN A 876 22.07 13.99 12.62
CA ASN A 876 21.87 12.54 12.73
C ASN A 876 20.41 12.10 12.98
N MET A 877 19.43 12.84 12.45
CA MET A 877 18.01 12.46 12.53
C MET A 877 17.59 11.41 11.48
N GLY A 878 18.49 11.03 10.57
CA GLY A 878 18.21 10.02 9.54
C GLY A 878 17.19 10.45 8.48
N GLU A 879 16.92 11.76 8.36
CA GLU A 879 16.14 12.31 7.25
C GLU A 879 16.93 12.15 5.95
N ARG A 880 16.29 11.61 4.91
CA ARG A 880 16.97 11.20 3.67
C ARG A 880 16.09 11.33 2.44
N LEU A 881 16.70 11.20 1.26
CA LEU A 881 15.95 11.24 0.00
C LEU A 881 15.64 9.81 -0.46
N VAL A 882 14.36 9.47 -0.55
CA VAL A 882 13.87 8.14 -0.99
C VAL A 882 12.91 8.24 -2.19
N TYR A 883 12.62 9.46 -2.62
CA TYR A 883 11.83 9.76 -3.80
C TYR A 883 12.67 10.55 -4.81
N SER A 884 12.47 10.27 -6.10
CA SER A 884 13.17 10.98 -7.19
C SER A 884 12.80 12.47 -7.18
N PRO A 885 13.77 13.39 -7.31
CA PRO A 885 13.48 14.81 -7.45
C PRO A 885 12.66 15.09 -8.71
N GLN A 886 11.77 16.08 -8.63
CA GLN A 886 10.89 16.48 -9.75
C GLN A 886 11.18 17.93 -10.14
N TYR A 887 11.07 18.26 -11.42
CA TYR A 887 11.16 19.64 -11.90
C TYR A 887 9.77 20.20 -12.19
N ASP A 888 9.44 21.32 -11.58
CA ASP A 888 8.23 22.07 -11.87
C ASP A 888 8.45 23.02 -13.07
N ASN A 889 7.90 22.67 -14.23
CA ASN A 889 8.00 23.43 -15.46
C ASN A 889 7.29 24.78 -15.42
N GLU A 890 6.26 24.93 -14.60
CA GLU A 890 5.48 26.15 -14.48
C GLU A 890 6.19 27.15 -13.57
N ARG A 891 6.54 26.71 -12.37
CA ARG A 891 7.20 27.57 -11.37
C ARG A 891 8.72 27.66 -11.57
N LYS A 892 9.29 26.83 -12.45
CA LYS A 892 10.74 26.72 -12.70
C LYS A 892 11.48 26.45 -11.38
N THR A 893 11.09 25.37 -10.69
CA THR A 893 11.69 24.91 -9.43
C THR A 893 12.00 23.43 -9.45
N ILE A 894 12.85 23.00 -8.53
CA ILE A 894 13.08 21.59 -8.24
C ILE A 894 12.42 21.25 -6.92
N HIS A 895 11.65 20.17 -6.92
CA HIS A 895 10.95 19.63 -5.77
C HIS A 895 11.68 18.40 -5.22
N PHE A 896 11.97 18.43 -3.92
CA PHE A 896 12.47 17.30 -3.15
C PHE A 896 11.44 16.93 -2.08
N ASN A 897 11.18 15.63 -1.94
CA ASN A 897 10.42 15.06 -0.83
C ASN A 897 11.35 14.15 -0.03
N THR A 898 11.57 14.49 1.23
CA THR A 898 12.43 13.73 2.13
C THR A 898 11.60 12.86 3.05
N TRP A 899 12.27 11.86 3.62
CA TRP A 899 11.66 10.87 4.49
C TRP A 899 12.65 10.52 5.60
N GLY A 900 12.16 10.45 6.82
CA GLY A 900 12.91 10.07 8.00
C GLY A 900 12.03 9.28 8.96
N VAL A 901 12.66 8.54 9.86
CA VAL A 901 11.97 7.78 10.90
C VAL A 901 12.45 8.25 12.25
N TYR A 902 11.54 8.81 13.02
CA TYR A 902 11.77 9.20 14.39
C TYR A 902 11.43 8.03 15.32
N GLU A 903 12.42 7.50 16.05
CA GLU A 903 12.21 6.40 16.99
C GLU A 903 12.25 6.87 18.44
N PHE A 904 11.13 6.70 19.15
CA PHE A 904 11.02 7.10 20.55
C PHE A 904 12.01 6.38 21.44
N SER A 905 12.28 5.09 21.18
CA SER A 905 13.21 4.25 21.95
C SER A 905 14.66 4.75 21.93
N ILE A 906 15.05 5.53 20.92
CA ILE A 906 16.41 6.08 20.79
C ILE A 906 16.50 7.43 21.52
N HIS A 907 15.48 8.27 21.36
CA HIS A 907 15.47 9.63 21.89
C HIS A 907 14.88 9.75 23.30
N GLN A 908 14.61 8.63 23.99
CA GLN A 908 13.91 8.56 25.29
C GLN A 908 14.39 9.54 26.36
N HIS A 909 15.68 9.86 26.37
CA HIS A 909 16.26 10.76 27.37
C HIS A 909 15.82 12.22 27.18
N GLU A 910 15.39 12.59 25.97
CA GLU A 910 14.86 13.91 25.62
C GLU A 910 13.33 14.00 25.88
N ILE A 911 12.65 12.85 26.02
CA ILE A 911 11.18 12.70 26.12
C ILE A 911 10.73 12.10 27.46
N TYR A 912 11.46 12.33 28.55
CA TYR A 912 11.08 11.86 29.89
C TYR A 912 11.38 10.36 30.14
N GLY A 913 12.21 10.07 31.16
CA GLY A 913 12.49 8.70 31.65
C GLY A 913 11.32 7.99 32.36
N LYS A 914 10.07 8.32 32.00
CA LYS A 914 8.82 7.77 32.61
C LYS A 914 8.08 6.79 31.68
N TYR A 915 8.37 6.79 30.37
CA TYR A 915 7.71 5.95 29.38
C TYR A 915 8.61 4.81 28.91
N ARG A 916 8.05 3.60 28.76
CA ARG A 916 8.82 2.43 28.31
C ARG A 916 9.00 2.45 26.79
N SER A 917 10.11 1.89 26.30
CA SER A 917 10.39 1.75 24.84
C SER A 917 9.39 0.86 24.11
N ASP A 918 8.71 -0.01 24.83
CA ASP A 918 7.79 -1.01 24.33
C ASP A 918 6.31 -0.60 24.51
N ASP A 919 6.01 0.66 24.85
CA ASP A 919 4.64 1.16 24.92
C ASP A 919 4.00 1.18 23.52
N PRO A 920 3.02 0.30 23.20
CA PRO A 920 2.40 0.26 21.88
C PRO A 920 1.44 1.42 21.63
N CYS A 921 1.14 2.24 22.64
CA CYS A 921 0.41 3.49 22.45
C CYS A 921 1.29 4.65 22.04
N LEU A 922 2.60 4.49 22.16
CA LEU A 922 3.55 5.37 21.54
C LEU A 922 3.98 4.75 20.22
N PRO A 923 4.00 5.50 19.11
CA PRO A 923 4.51 4.95 17.88
C PRO A 923 5.98 4.59 18.05
N SER A 924 6.34 3.33 17.80
CA SER A 924 7.75 2.89 17.87
C SER A 924 8.63 3.58 16.81
N ALA A 925 8.01 3.98 15.70
CA ALA A 925 8.61 4.69 14.59
C ALA A 925 7.58 5.66 14.03
N ILE A 926 7.96 6.92 13.89
CA ILE A 926 7.13 7.97 13.31
C ILE A 926 7.77 8.46 12.02
N PRO A 927 7.07 8.39 10.88
CA PRO A 927 7.55 9.05 9.68
C PRO A 927 7.55 10.56 9.88
N PHE A 928 8.62 11.20 9.45
CA PHE A 928 8.70 12.65 9.28
C PHE A 928 9.38 12.95 7.95
N GLY A 929 9.30 14.19 7.49
CA GLY A 929 9.96 14.55 6.25
C GLY A 929 9.70 15.99 5.87
N LYS A 930 10.15 16.39 4.70
CA LYS A 930 10.01 17.73 4.17
C LYS A 930 9.65 17.69 2.71
N ARG A 931 8.98 18.73 2.31
CA ARG A 931 8.83 19.16 0.93
C ARG A 931 9.62 20.43 0.73
N LEU A 932 10.48 20.44 -0.29
CA LEU A 932 11.33 21.57 -0.64
C LEU A 932 11.19 21.88 -2.13
N ALA A 933 10.67 23.07 -2.45
CA ALA A 933 10.72 23.71 -3.75
C ALA A 933 11.88 24.72 -3.78
N LEU A 934 12.92 24.38 -4.54
CA LEU A 934 14.17 25.13 -4.63
C LEU A 934 14.37 25.71 -6.03
N ASP A 935 15.07 26.82 -6.11
CA ASP A 935 15.58 27.31 -7.39
C ASP A 935 16.65 26.32 -7.93
N PRO A 936 16.54 25.87 -9.19
CA PRO A 936 17.44 24.86 -9.74
C PRO A 936 18.92 25.28 -9.70
N PHE A 937 19.22 26.53 -10.06
CA PHE A 937 20.59 26.96 -10.32
C PHE A 937 21.29 27.53 -9.10
N THR A 938 20.50 28.03 -8.14
CA THR A 938 21.00 28.64 -6.91
C THR A 938 20.77 27.78 -5.68
N GLY A 939 19.95 26.73 -5.73
CA GLY A 939 19.64 25.88 -4.57
C GLY A 939 18.92 26.58 -3.41
N LYS A 940 18.58 27.87 -3.58
CA LYS A 940 17.89 28.67 -2.57
C LYS A 940 16.39 28.42 -2.62
N THR A 941 15.73 28.69 -1.49
CA THR A 941 14.26 28.70 -1.42
C THR A 941 13.68 29.70 -2.42
N LYS A 942 12.66 29.27 -3.15
CA LYS A 942 11.88 30.15 -4.03
C LYS A 942 10.46 30.27 -3.48
N HIS A 943 10.07 31.50 -3.13
CA HIS A 943 8.76 31.78 -2.54
C HIS A 943 7.73 32.08 -3.63
N PHE A 944 6.74 31.21 -3.78
CA PHE A 944 5.58 31.44 -4.66
C PHE A 944 4.27 31.52 -3.88
N SER A 945 4.21 30.90 -2.70
CA SER A 945 3.14 31.00 -1.71
C SER A 945 3.74 30.76 -0.31
N ARG A 946 2.98 31.01 0.77
CA ARG A 946 3.41 30.74 2.16
C ARG A 946 3.65 29.24 2.45
N GLU A 947 3.33 28.34 1.52
CA GLU A 947 3.25 26.90 1.73
C GLU A 947 4.17 26.08 0.81
N SER A 948 5.16 26.67 0.13
CA SER A 948 5.99 25.91 -0.82
C SER A 948 6.98 24.93 -0.16
N ASN A 949 7.53 25.30 1.00
CA ASN A 949 8.51 24.52 1.75
C ASN A 949 8.01 24.20 3.15
N LEU A 950 7.69 22.94 3.41
CA LEU A 950 7.11 22.49 4.69
C LEU A 950 7.84 21.25 5.20
N GLY A 951 8.13 21.23 6.50
CA GLY A 951 8.42 20.03 7.26
C GLY A 951 7.15 19.46 7.86
N TYR A 952 7.05 18.14 7.86
CA TYR A 952 5.94 17.35 8.35
C TYR A 952 6.38 16.54 9.56
N THR A 953 5.54 16.53 10.58
CA THR A 953 5.66 15.63 11.72
C THR A 953 4.50 14.62 11.71
N SER A 954 4.69 13.43 12.29
CA SER A 954 3.73 12.32 12.25
C SER A 954 3.35 11.78 10.87
N ALA A 955 3.98 12.28 9.81
CA ALA A 955 3.77 11.89 8.43
C ALA A 955 4.99 12.27 7.58
N ALA A 956 5.17 11.58 6.46
CA ALA A 956 6.08 11.99 5.39
C ALA A 956 5.29 12.04 4.07
N GLY A 957 5.63 13.00 3.21
CA GLY A 957 4.99 13.15 1.90
C GLY A 957 5.58 12.20 0.87
N GLY A 958 4.73 11.62 0.03
CA GLY A 958 5.14 11.01 -1.24
C GLY A 958 5.38 12.07 -2.33
N ASN A 959 5.70 11.61 -3.53
CA ASN A 959 5.80 12.50 -4.68
C ASN A 959 4.45 13.14 -5.03
N PHE A 960 4.52 14.37 -5.53
CA PHE A 960 3.34 14.98 -6.13
C PHE A 960 2.94 14.20 -7.37
N SER A 961 1.63 14.08 -7.53
CA SER A 961 1.01 13.67 -8.78
C SER A 961 0.47 14.91 -9.49
N GLY A 962 0.76 15.05 -10.79
CA GLY A 962 0.44 16.21 -11.63
C GLY A 962 1.59 16.51 -12.62
N ASN A 963 1.38 17.40 -13.59
CA ASN A 963 2.06 17.36 -14.92
C ASN A 963 2.77 18.64 -15.27
N TYR A 964 2.69 19.62 -14.39
CA TYR A 964 3.73 20.61 -14.33
C TYR A 964 5.02 20.01 -13.76
N LEU A 965 4.98 18.77 -13.25
CA LEU A 965 6.15 18.07 -12.74
C LEU A 965 6.71 17.12 -13.80
N SER A 966 7.91 17.42 -14.27
CA SER A 966 8.67 16.52 -15.13
C SER A 966 9.83 15.89 -14.38
N THR A 967 10.30 14.74 -14.86
CA THR A 967 11.54 14.12 -14.40
C THR A 967 12.79 14.77 -15.01
N GLY A 968 12.65 16.00 -15.55
CA GLY A 968 13.72 16.76 -16.22
C GLY A 968 13.22 17.81 -17.22
N THR A 969 14.08 18.72 -17.66
CA THR A 969 13.73 19.81 -18.61
C THR A 969 14.14 19.55 -20.05
N GLU A 970 14.84 18.45 -20.32
CA GLU A 970 15.36 18.21 -21.66
C GLU A 970 14.32 17.58 -22.56
N LYS A 971 14.35 17.99 -23.83
CA LYS A 971 13.63 17.32 -24.93
C LYS A 971 14.17 15.92 -25.25
N ALA A 972 15.16 15.47 -24.49
CA ALA A 972 16.01 14.31 -24.71
C ALA A 972 15.76 13.17 -23.70
N TYR A 973 14.72 13.24 -22.87
CA TYR A 973 14.34 12.11 -22.02
C TYR A 973 13.52 11.11 -22.82
N GLY A 974 13.98 9.86 -22.90
CA GLY A 974 13.31 8.80 -23.68
C GLY A 974 11.88 8.49 -23.22
N ASN A 975 11.60 8.64 -21.92
CA ASN A 975 10.32 8.32 -21.27
C ASN A 975 9.34 9.50 -21.13
N GLN A 976 9.66 10.72 -21.60
CA GLN A 976 8.72 11.84 -21.50
C GLN A 976 7.52 11.62 -22.41
N THR A 977 6.30 11.74 -21.87
CA THR A 977 5.05 11.71 -22.64
C THR A 977 5.04 12.84 -23.66
N THR A 978 4.67 12.54 -24.91
CA THR A 978 4.58 13.55 -25.96
C THR A 978 3.41 14.50 -25.70
N LEU A 979 3.66 15.81 -25.71
CA LEU A 979 2.62 16.83 -25.76
C LEU A 979 1.91 16.82 -27.13
N LEU A 980 0.67 16.36 -27.16
CA LEU A 980 -0.15 16.31 -28.37
C LEU A 980 -0.74 17.69 -28.71
N SER A 981 -0.94 17.97 -30.01
CA SER A 981 -1.63 19.18 -30.43
C SER A 981 -3.11 19.17 -30.03
N LEU A 982 -3.70 20.34 -29.82
CA LEU A 982 -5.12 20.47 -29.43
C LEU A 982 -6.08 19.77 -30.42
N GLY A 983 -5.76 19.76 -31.72
CA GLY A 983 -6.55 19.04 -32.72
C GLY A 983 -6.55 17.52 -32.50
N ILE A 984 -5.38 16.93 -32.23
CA ILE A 984 -5.27 15.49 -31.92
C ILE A 984 -5.98 15.17 -30.61
N GLN A 985 -5.85 16.03 -29.59
CA GLN A 985 -6.56 15.87 -28.33
C GLN A 985 -8.09 15.87 -28.53
N ALA A 986 -8.62 16.76 -29.37
CA ALA A 986 -10.05 16.80 -29.69
C ALA A 986 -10.53 15.51 -30.39
N GLU A 987 -9.75 14.99 -31.33
CA GLU A 987 -10.06 13.71 -31.99
C GLU A 987 -10.05 12.54 -31.00
N LEU A 988 -9.11 12.52 -30.05
CA LEU A 988 -9.07 11.49 -29.00
C LEU A 988 -10.27 11.59 -28.07
N ILE A 989 -10.66 12.80 -27.67
CA ILE A 989 -11.88 13.04 -26.88
C ILE A 989 -13.13 12.55 -27.62
N GLU A 990 -13.20 12.71 -28.94
CA GLU A 990 -14.30 12.18 -29.76
C GLU A 990 -14.31 10.64 -29.77
N ILE A 991 -13.15 10.00 -29.86
CA ILE A 991 -12.99 8.53 -29.85
C ILE A 991 -13.32 7.91 -28.48
N THR A 992 -12.85 8.52 -27.39
CA THR A 992 -12.98 7.97 -26.04
C THR A 992 -14.26 8.42 -25.34
N GLY A 993 -14.75 9.61 -25.68
CA GLY A 993 -15.75 10.37 -24.93
C GLY A 993 -15.10 11.27 -23.88
N SER A 994 -15.71 12.44 -23.65
CA SER A 994 -15.23 13.44 -22.69
C SER A 994 -15.17 12.93 -21.25
N ALA A 995 -16.02 11.98 -20.88
CA ALA A 995 -16.05 11.36 -19.56
C ALA A 995 -14.77 10.59 -19.20
N ASP A 996 -14.11 10.02 -20.21
CA ASP A 996 -13.08 8.99 -20.05
C ASP A 996 -11.71 9.40 -20.62
N SER A 997 -11.67 10.41 -21.49
CA SER A 997 -10.41 10.89 -22.07
C SER A 997 -9.44 11.43 -21.01
N TYR A 998 -8.15 11.14 -21.18
CA TYR A 998 -7.07 11.82 -20.46
C TYR A 998 -7.03 13.33 -20.74
N TYR A 999 -7.38 13.74 -21.97
CA TYR A 999 -7.30 15.13 -22.43
C TYR A 999 -8.58 15.93 -22.22
N SER A 1000 -9.64 15.35 -21.66
CA SER A 1000 -10.86 16.13 -21.42
C SER A 1000 -10.58 17.21 -20.38
N TYR A 1001 -10.60 18.43 -20.90
CA TYR A 1001 -9.88 19.57 -20.38
C TYR A 1001 -10.77 20.48 -19.53
N ASP A 1002 -10.29 20.89 -18.34
CA ASP A 1002 -10.97 21.85 -17.46
C ASP A 1002 -10.00 22.98 -17.04
N LYS A 1003 -9.59 23.86 -17.97
CA LYS A 1003 -8.77 25.09 -17.66
C LYS A 1003 -9.50 26.00 -16.68
N THR A 1004 -10.82 25.85 -16.55
CA THR A 1004 -11.69 26.98 -16.19
C THR A 1004 -11.96 27.13 -14.71
N SER A 1005 -11.51 26.21 -13.86
CA SER A 1005 -11.70 26.38 -12.42
C SER A 1005 -10.53 27.17 -11.81
N GLU A 1006 -10.84 28.26 -11.11
CA GLU A 1006 -9.97 28.92 -10.11
C GLU A 1006 -9.57 27.97 -8.94
N ASP A 1007 -9.87 26.67 -9.05
CA ASP A 1007 -9.79 25.63 -8.02
C ASP A 1007 -8.88 24.45 -8.43
N ALA A 1008 -7.98 24.66 -9.39
CA ALA A 1008 -6.98 23.67 -9.80
C ALA A 1008 -6.01 23.39 -8.64
N GLY A 1009 -5.66 22.11 -8.41
CA GLY A 1009 -4.72 21.77 -7.34
C GLY A 1009 -3.77 20.60 -7.65
N ARG A 1010 -2.65 20.57 -6.92
CA ARG A 1010 -1.64 19.49 -6.95
C ARG A 1010 -1.73 18.68 -5.67
N CYS A 1011 -1.90 17.36 -5.81
CA CYS A 1011 -2.08 16.49 -4.66
C CYS A 1011 -0.84 15.63 -4.39
N GLN A 1012 -0.55 15.44 -3.11
CA GLN A 1012 0.39 14.45 -2.61
C GLN A 1012 -0.34 13.57 -1.59
N THR A 1013 0.13 12.34 -1.43
CA THR A 1013 -0.36 11.47 -0.36
C THR A 1013 0.70 11.32 0.71
N MET A 1014 0.25 11.41 1.94
CA MET A 1014 1.04 11.18 3.12
C MET A 1014 1.06 9.68 3.45
N VAL A 1015 2.13 9.22 4.11
CA VAL A 1015 2.26 7.82 4.52
C VAL A 1015 1.05 7.32 5.33
N ASN A 1016 0.38 8.19 6.09
CA ASN A 1016 -0.80 7.87 6.89
C ASN A 1016 -2.13 7.79 6.09
N GLY A 1017 -2.09 7.81 4.74
CA GLY A 1017 -3.31 7.78 3.93
C GLY A 1017 -3.92 9.15 3.64
N GLU A 1018 -3.47 10.22 4.30
CA GLU A 1018 -4.03 11.56 4.08
C GLU A 1018 -3.65 12.10 2.70
N ILE A 1019 -4.60 12.77 2.05
CA ILE A 1019 -4.40 13.44 0.78
C ILE A 1019 -4.30 14.93 1.06
N LEU A 1020 -3.19 15.53 0.65
CA LEU A 1020 -2.96 16.97 0.72
C LEU A 1020 -2.94 17.52 -0.70
N CYS A 1021 -3.97 18.29 -1.04
CA CYS A 1021 -4.02 19.02 -2.31
C CYS A 1021 -3.72 20.50 -2.05
N LEU A 1022 -2.79 21.06 -2.82
CA LEU A 1022 -2.46 22.48 -2.79
C LEU A 1022 -3.21 23.17 -3.91
N LEU A 1023 -3.90 24.25 -3.58
CA LEU A 1023 -4.54 25.12 -4.55
C LEU A 1023 -3.49 25.89 -5.35
N ASP A 1024 -3.67 25.96 -6.66
CA ASP A 1024 -2.97 26.94 -7.47
C ASP A 1024 -3.62 28.32 -7.23
N PRO A 1025 -2.86 29.34 -6.79
CA PRO A 1025 -3.41 30.68 -6.49
C PRO A 1025 -4.03 31.40 -7.69
#